data_AF-A0A8C8U7L3-F1
#
_entry.id   AF-A0A8C8U7L3-F1
#
_cell.length_a   1.000
_cell.length_b   1.000
_cell.length_c   1.000
_cell.angle_alpha   90.00
_cell.angle_beta   90.00
_cell.angle_gamma   90.00
#
_symmetry.space_group_name_H-M   'P 1'
#
loop_
_entity.id
_entity.type
_entity.pdbx_description
1 polymer ?
#
loop_
_entity_poly.entity_id
_entity_poly.type
_entity_poly.pdbx_seq_one_letter_code
_entity_poly.pdbx_strand_id
1 'polypeptide(L)'
;MARSACGFSVALLGALLLGTARLLHRTEASEITLPHGSGITVHIRLASPALPVKPCYIIISRQHMTELLVKPGERKSFTFSCINPEKHFVLGIEKNIDCMSGPCPFGEVRLQPSTSELPTLNRTYIWDVRAHKSIGLELQFSTPRLRQIGPGEHCADGVTHSISGRIDATEVKIGTFCSNGTVSRIKMQEGVKLALNLPWNIPRNISGFSIANRSSIKRLCIIESVFEGEGSATLMSANYPGGFPEDELMTWQFVVPAHLRASVSFLNFNVSNCERKEERVEYYIPGSTTNPEVFRLEDKQPGNMAGNFNLSLQGCDQDAQSPGILRLQFQVLVQRPQNESNKTYMVDLSQERTMSLTIEPRPVKHGRRFVPGCFVCLESRTCSTNVTLTAGSKHKISFLCDDLTRLWVNVEKTLSCLDHRYCYGKSFHLQVPRDILQLPVQLHDFSWKLLVPKDKLSLMLVPGQKLQQHTRERACNTSFGYLMASTTPGQGLYFGSFCPGGSIEKIQVKQNSSVTLRTYAPSFQQEVSRQGLTVSFIPYFKEEGIFTVTPDTKNKVYLRTPNWDHGLPALSSVSWNISVPSNQVACLTFFKERSGVVCQSGRAYMIIQEQQTRAEEIFSLEEEVLPKPSFHHHSFWVNISNCSPMNGRQLDLLFWVTLTPRTTDLAVIIGAVGGGALLLFALGLIICFVKKKKKVNKGPAVGIYNGNVNTQVPQTQKFQKRRKDNDSHVYAVIDDTMVYGHLLQDSGGSFIQPEVDTYRPFQGPTGDCPPSPPPIFSRTPTAKFTADEPVPSSSPESESEPYTFSHPNKGEVGIRETDIPLLNTQGPVETEE
;
A
#
# COMPACT_ATOMS: atom_id res chain seq x y z
N MET A 1 -35.31 -45.52 102.52
CA MET A 1 -36.68 -45.40 103.06
C MET A 1 -37.58 -45.15 101.86
N ALA A 2 -38.34 -46.15 101.40
CA ALA A 2 -39.78 -46.33 101.67
C ALA A 2 -40.66 -45.24 101.01
N ARG A 3 -41.73 -45.54 100.25
CA ARG A 3 -42.31 -46.83 99.80
C ARG A 3 -43.16 -46.59 98.53
N SER A 4 -43.12 -47.55 97.62
CA SER A 4 -44.23 -48.12 96.82
C SER A 4 -45.51 -47.30 96.53
N ALA A 5 -45.88 -47.20 95.25
CA ALA A 5 -47.16 -47.71 94.74
C ALA A 5 -47.14 -47.89 93.21
N CYS A 6 -47.78 -48.96 92.73
CA CYS A 6 -47.87 -49.37 91.32
C CYS A 6 -49.20 -48.88 90.68
N GLY A 7 -49.24 -48.78 89.36
CA GLY A 7 -50.43 -49.22 88.61
C GLY A 7 -51.19 -48.19 87.77
N PHE A 8 -51.27 -48.49 86.47
CA PHE A 8 -52.37 -48.19 85.54
C PHE A 8 -52.88 -46.75 85.36
N SER A 9 -52.52 -46.15 84.23
CA SER A 9 -53.49 -45.59 83.26
C SER A 9 -52.82 -45.16 81.94
N VAL A 10 -52.32 -46.13 81.16
CA VAL A 10 -51.92 -45.91 79.75
C VAL A 10 -53.19 -45.85 78.91
N ALA A 11 -53.86 -44.69 78.86
CA ALA A 11 -55.07 -44.50 78.05
C ALA A 11 -55.36 -43.06 77.60
N LEU A 12 -54.92 -42.01 78.32
CA LEU A 12 -55.45 -40.65 78.13
C LEU A 12 -54.49 -39.56 77.58
N LEU A 13 -53.26 -39.92 77.19
CA LEU A 13 -52.32 -38.98 76.55
C LEU A 13 -52.14 -39.18 75.04
N GLY A 14 -52.74 -40.24 74.47
CA GLY A 14 -52.74 -40.49 73.02
C GLY A 14 -53.84 -39.76 72.22
N ALA A 15 -54.90 -39.29 72.88
CA ALA A 15 -56.10 -38.78 72.20
C ALA A 15 -56.16 -37.25 72.02
N LEU A 16 -55.22 -36.48 72.60
CA LEU A 16 -55.16 -35.02 72.50
C LEU A 16 -54.06 -34.48 71.55
N LEU A 17 -53.29 -35.37 70.92
CA LEU A 17 -52.30 -35.04 69.87
C LEU A 17 -52.66 -35.59 68.47
N LEU A 18 -53.84 -36.21 68.32
CA LEU A 18 -54.40 -36.63 67.02
C LEU A 18 -55.49 -35.68 66.49
N GLY A 19 -55.79 -34.58 67.21
CA GLY A 19 -56.81 -33.59 66.84
C GLY A 19 -56.35 -32.50 65.86
N THR A 20 -55.06 -32.40 65.53
CA THR A 20 -54.49 -31.32 64.70
C THR A 20 -53.79 -31.81 63.42
N ALA A 21 -54.02 -33.06 63.02
CA ALA A 21 -53.57 -33.63 61.74
C ALA A 21 -54.55 -33.39 60.57
N ARG A 22 -55.33 -32.30 60.62
CA ARG A 22 -55.96 -31.67 59.44
C ARG A 22 -55.44 -30.25 59.26
N LEU A 23 -54.12 -30.11 59.21
CA LEU A 23 -53.52 -29.02 58.45
C LEU A 23 -53.97 -29.21 57.00
N LEU A 24 -55.01 -28.46 56.59
CA LEU A 24 -55.27 -28.18 55.19
C LEU A 24 -53.96 -27.62 54.63
N HIS A 25 -53.29 -28.39 53.78
CA HIS A 25 -52.04 -27.95 53.17
C HIS A 25 -52.42 -26.83 52.20
N ARG A 26 -52.32 -25.59 52.68
CA ARG A 26 -52.78 -24.39 51.99
C ARG A 26 -51.82 -24.13 50.84
N THR A 27 -52.11 -24.72 49.68
CA THR A 27 -51.41 -24.45 48.43
C THR A 27 -51.36 -22.95 48.24
N GLU A 28 -50.16 -22.38 48.14
CA GLU A 28 -50.01 -20.93 48.01
C GLU A 28 -50.71 -20.44 46.75
N ALA A 29 -51.56 -19.42 46.91
CA ALA A 29 -52.28 -18.83 45.79
C ALA A 29 -51.30 -18.01 44.97
N SER A 30 -51.05 -18.46 43.73
CA SER A 30 -50.32 -17.67 42.74
C SER A 30 -51.23 -16.56 42.23
N GLU A 31 -50.66 -15.38 41.97
CA GLU A 31 -51.39 -14.25 41.44
C GLU A 31 -50.59 -13.55 40.35
N ILE A 32 -51.20 -13.34 39.19
CA ILE A 32 -50.60 -12.62 38.07
C ILE A 32 -51.45 -11.37 37.80
N THR A 33 -50.80 -10.21 37.81
CA THR A 33 -51.42 -8.91 37.52
C THR A 33 -50.67 -8.24 36.38
N LEU A 34 -51.37 -7.90 35.29
CA LEU A 34 -50.77 -7.27 34.11
C LEU A 34 -51.25 -5.81 33.98
N PRO A 35 -50.36 -4.81 33.81
CA PRO A 35 -50.79 -3.42 33.65
C PRO A 35 -51.62 -3.21 32.38
N HIS A 36 -52.59 -2.27 32.43
CA HIS A 36 -53.27 -1.79 31.24
C HIS A 36 -52.26 -1.19 30.24
N GLY A 37 -52.49 -1.41 28.94
CA GLY A 37 -51.61 -0.89 27.87
C GLY A 37 -50.21 -1.51 27.80
N SER A 38 -49.87 -2.50 28.63
CA SER A 38 -48.52 -3.09 28.69
C SER A 38 -48.11 -3.88 27.44
N GLY A 39 -49.05 -4.29 26.60
CA GLY A 39 -48.81 -5.17 25.44
C GLY A 39 -48.43 -6.61 25.81
N ILE A 40 -48.52 -6.97 27.11
CA ILE A 40 -48.10 -8.26 27.65
C ILE A 40 -49.30 -9.20 27.80
N THR A 41 -49.14 -10.41 27.27
CA THR A 41 -50.07 -11.54 27.47
C THR A 41 -49.32 -12.67 28.17
N VAL A 42 -49.91 -13.26 29.20
CA VAL A 42 -49.33 -14.42 29.91
C VAL A 42 -50.20 -15.64 29.68
N HIS A 43 -49.56 -16.77 29.37
CA HIS A 43 -50.20 -18.03 29.02
C HIS A 43 -49.60 -19.19 29.81
N ILE A 44 -50.43 -19.96 30.50
CA ILE A 44 -50.03 -21.22 31.13
C ILE A 44 -50.73 -22.35 30.40
N ARG A 45 -49.97 -23.34 29.94
CA ARG A 45 -50.50 -24.52 29.22
C ARG A 45 -49.75 -25.78 29.60
N LEU A 46 -50.35 -26.94 29.36
CA LEU A 46 -49.70 -28.24 29.53
C LEU A 46 -48.43 -28.32 28.65
N ALA A 47 -47.36 -28.87 29.23
CA ALA A 47 -46.06 -29.04 28.57
C ALA A 47 -46.09 -30.10 27.45
N SER A 48 -47.00 -31.07 27.55
CA SER A 48 -47.26 -32.10 26.55
C SER A 48 -48.74 -32.49 26.59
N PRO A 49 -49.39 -32.77 25.44
CA PRO A 49 -50.76 -33.28 25.39
C PRO A 49 -50.88 -34.77 25.78
N ALA A 50 -49.75 -35.49 25.97
CA ALA A 50 -49.78 -36.86 26.48
C ALA A 50 -50.20 -36.87 27.95
N LEU A 51 -51.29 -37.57 28.27
CA LEU A 51 -51.89 -37.61 29.60
C LEU A 51 -50.88 -38.12 30.66
N PRO A 52 -50.49 -37.31 31.66
CA PRO A 52 -49.66 -37.77 32.76
C PRO A 52 -50.43 -38.74 33.66
N VAL A 53 -49.72 -39.70 34.27
CA VAL A 53 -50.26 -40.75 35.16
C VAL A 53 -51.05 -40.18 36.37
N LYS A 54 -50.86 -38.90 36.70
CA LYS A 54 -51.72 -38.12 37.60
C LYS A 54 -52.08 -36.80 36.92
N PRO A 55 -53.37 -36.45 36.75
CA PRO A 55 -53.76 -35.18 36.15
C PRO A 55 -53.49 -34.02 37.12
N CYS A 56 -52.89 -32.95 36.60
CA CYS A 56 -52.73 -31.69 37.33
C CYS A 56 -53.54 -30.59 36.63
N TYR A 57 -54.25 -29.80 37.43
CA TYR A 57 -55.14 -28.73 36.97
C TYR A 57 -54.77 -27.40 37.61
N ILE A 58 -55.06 -26.32 36.88
CA ILE A 58 -55.11 -24.95 37.39
C ILE A 58 -56.51 -24.76 38.00
N ILE A 59 -56.58 -24.31 39.24
CA ILE A 59 -57.84 -24.11 39.97
C ILE A 59 -58.12 -22.61 40.09
N ILE A 60 -59.23 -22.17 39.50
CA ILE A 60 -59.73 -20.78 39.58
C ILE A 60 -61.20 -20.84 40.00
N SER A 61 -61.55 -20.16 41.10
CA SER A 61 -62.94 -20.10 41.60
C SER A 61 -63.65 -21.47 41.69
N ARG A 62 -62.91 -22.52 42.09
CA ARG A 62 -63.31 -23.94 42.15
C ARG A 62 -63.54 -24.66 40.81
N GLN A 63 -63.25 -24.02 39.67
CA GLN A 63 -63.21 -24.67 38.36
C GLN A 63 -61.81 -25.23 38.08
N HIS A 64 -61.75 -26.40 37.44
CA HIS A 64 -60.51 -27.05 37.00
C HIS A 64 -60.23 -26.70 35.54
N MET A 65 -59.05 -26.16 35.26
CA MET A 65 -58.61 -25.74 33.93
C MET A 65 -57.27 -26.38 33.57
N THR A 66 -57.03 -26.63 32.29
CA THR A 66 -55.74 -27.12 31.75
C THR A 66 -54.92 -26.03 31.08
N GLU A 67 -55.46 -24.82 31.01
CA GLU A 67 -54.92 -23.67 30.32
C GLU A 67 -55.37 -22.39 31.03
N LEU A 68 -54.50 -21.37 31.09
CA LEU A 68 -54.82 -20.06 31.65
C LEU A 68 -54.23 -18.96 30.77
N LEU A 69 -55.10 -18.09 30.26
CA LEU A 69 -54.73 -16.85 29.57
C LEU A 69 -54.98 -15.65 30.50
N VAL A 70 -53.99 -14.77 30.65
CA VAL A 70 -54.08 -13.48 31.34
C VAL A 70 -53.76 -12.37 30.32
N LYS A 71 -54.72 -11.47 30.08
CA LYS A 71 -54.61 -10.37 29.12
C LYS A 71 -54.11 -9.07 29.78
N PRO A 72 -53.62 -8.07 29.01
CA PRO A 72 -53.26 -6.76 29.56
C PRO A 72 -54.41 -6.13 30.35
N GLY A 73 -54.14 -5.67 31.58
CA GLY A 73 -55.14 -5.12 32.49
C GLY A 73 -55.88 -6.15 33.35
N GLU A 74 -55.68 -7.46 33.15
CA GLU A 74 -56.29 -8.49 33.99
C GLU A 74 -55.46 -8.80 35.24
N ARG A 75 -56.17 -9.16 36.32
CA ARG A 75 -55.64 -9.74 37.56
C ARG A 75 -56.29 -11.10 37.76
N LYS A 76 -55.49 -12.17 37.85
CA LYS A 76 -55.99 -13.55 38.05
C LYS A 76 -55.20 -14.25 39.15
N SER A 77 -55.92 -14.76 40.14
CA SER A 77 -55.39 -15.60 41.22
C SER A 77 -55.84 -17.06 41.03
N PHE A 78 -54.92 -17.99 41.22
CA PHE A 78 -55.11 -19.42 40.97
C PHE A 78 -54.20 -20.29 41.86
N THR A 79 -54.53 -21.57 41.99
CA THR A 79 -53.67 -22.59 42.62
C THR A 79 -53.49 -23.78 41.68
N PHE A 80 -52.45 -24.59 41.90
CA PHE A 80 -52.27 -25.87 41.20
C PHE A 80 -52.81 -27.03 42.03
N SER A 81 -53.38 -28.04 41.37
CA SER A 81 -53.87 -29.26 42.04
C SER A 81 -52.76 -30.29 42.36
N CYS A 82 -51.49 -29.98 42.04
CA CYS A 82 -50.35 -30.87 42.24
C CYS A 82 -49.15 -30.15 42.87
N ILE A 83 -48.25 -30.94 43.45
CA ILE A 83 -47.07 -30.46 44.20
C ILE A 83 -45.95 -29.94 43.28
N ASN A 84 -45.81 -30.54 42.09
CA ASN A 84 -44.72 -30.27 41.14
C ASN A 84 -45.27 -29.72 39.80
N PRO A 85 -45.89 -28.52 39.77
CA PRO A 85 -46.53 -28.00 38.57
C PRO A 85 -45.54 -27.71 37.42
N GLU A 86 -44.26 -27.52 37.70
CA GLU A 86 -43.19 -27.27 36.73
C GLU A 86 -42.94 -28.42 35.74
N LYS A 87 -43.38 -29.64 36.10
CA LYS A 87 -43.31 -30.84 35.26
C LYS A 87 -44.54 -31.01 34.35
N HIS A 88 -45.62 -30.27 34.64
CA HIS A 88 -46.90 -30.38 33.94
C HIS A 88 -47.20 -29.15 33.09
N PHE A 89 -46.80 -27.95 33.53
CA PHE A 89 -47.15 -26.68 32.91
C PHE A 89 -45.91 -25.89 32.46
N VAL A 90 -46.05 -25.21 31.32
CA VAL A 90 -45.12 -24.19 30.82
C VAL A 90 -45.80 -22.82 30.79
N LEU A 91 -45.01 -21.77 31.03
CA LEU A 91 -45.43 -20.39 31.12
C LEU A 91 -44.87 -19.60 29.92
N GLY A 92 -45.73 -19.19 28.98
CA GLY A 92 -45.41 -18.22 27.93
C GLY A 92 -45.71 -16.80 28.40
N ILE A 93 -44.79 -15.87 28.16
CA ILE A 93 -44.98 -14.43 28.37
C ILE A 93 -44.70 -13.76 27.03
N GLU A 94 -45.71 -13.23 26.35
CA GLU A 94 -45.55 -12.56 25.06
C GLU A 94 -45.76 -11.06 25.21
N LYS A 95 -44.77 -10.26 24.81
CA LYS A 95 -44.81 -8.79 24.80
C LYS A 95 -44.75 -8.29 23.36
N ASN A 96 -45.86 -7.76 22.88
CA ASN A 96 -45.95 -7.15 21.56
C ASN A 96 -45.49 -5.68 21.64
N ILE A 97 -44.60 -5.29 20.75
CA ILE A 97 -43.97 -3.96 20.69
C ILE A 97 -44.15 -3.41 19.28
N ASP A 98 -45.00 -2.38 19.13
CA ASP A 98 -45.18 -1.67 17.87
C ASP A 98 -44.31 -0.41 17.81
N CYS A 99 -43.22 -0.48 17.06
CA CYS A 99 -42.35 0.66 16.72
C CYS A 99 -42.83 1.46 15.49
N MET A 100 -43.92 1.05 14.82
CA MET A 100 -44.46 1.79 13.67
C MET A 100 -45.31 2.98 14.13
N SER A 101 -46.13 2.77 15.16
CA SER A 101 -47.07 3.77 15.69
C SER A 101 -46.69 4.30 17.09
N GLY A 102 -45.80 3.59 17.80
CA GLY A 102 -45.46 3.85 19.20
C GLY A 102 -43.96 3.98 19.47
N PRO A 103 -43.58 4.39 20.71
CA PRO A 103 -42.18 4.55 21.08
C PRO A 103 -41.46 3.20 21.18
N CYS A 104 -40.35 3.05 20.46
CA CYS A 104 -39.48 1.88 20.59
C CYS A 104 -38.79 1.82 21.96
N PRO A 105 -38.66 0.62 22.57
CA PRO A 105 -37.90 0.42 23.80
C PRO A 105 -36.40 0.31 23.51
N PHE A 106 -35.74 1.44 23.24
CA PHE A 106 -34.28 1.49 23.11
C PHE A 106 -33.60 1.42 24.49
N GLY A 107 -32.43 0.77 24.55
CA GLY A 107 -31.72 0.47 25.79
C GLY A 107 -31.99 -0.94 26.32
N GLU A 108 -31.71 -1.18 27.60
CA GLU A 108 -31.84 -2.49 28.24
C GLU A 108 -33.30 -2.95 28.36
N VAL A 109 -33.60 -4.15 27.85
CA VAL A 109 -34.94 -4.73 27.98
C VAL A 109 -35.03 -5.49 29.31
N ARG A 110 -35.98 -5.11 30.17
CA ARG A 110 -36.24 -5.81 31.44
C ARG A 110 -37.24 -6.96 31.26
N LEU A 111 -37.11 -7.99 32.10
CA LEU A 111 -38.12 -9.05 32.21
C LEU A 111 -39.37 -8.46 32.87
N GLN A 112 -40.53 -8.63 32.24
CA GLN A 112 -41.81 -8.11 32.72
C GLN A 112 -42.92 -9.12 32.35
N PRO A 113 -43.68 -9.67 33.33
CA PRO A 113 -43.51 -9.53 34.78
C PRO A 113 -42.16 -10.03 35.29
N SER A 114 -41.79 -9.72 36.54
CA SER A 114 -40.52 -10.22 37.11
C SER A 114 -40.60 -11.73 37.40
N THR A 115 -39.46 -12.44 37.46
CA THR A 115 -39.48 -13.89 37.75
C THR A 115 -39.96 -14.23 39.17
N SER A 116 -39.91 -13.25 40.09
CA SER A 116 -40.49 -13.32 41.44
C SER A 116 -42.02 -13.13 41.49
N GLU A 117 -42.61 -12.46 40.51
CA GLU A 117 -44.08 -12.28 40.39
C GLU A 117 -44.77 -13.48 39.72
N LEU A 118 -43.99 -14.43 39.18
CA LEU A 118 -44.47 -15.53 38.36
C LEU A 118 -44.30 -16.88 39.07
N PRO A 119 -45.25 -17.82 38.91
CA PRO A 119 -45.12 -19.15 39.48
C PRO A 119 -43.84 -19.84 39.01
N THR A 120 -43.34 -20.77 39.82
CA THR A 120 -42.12 -21.56 39.56
C THR A 120 -42.35 -22.61 38.47
N LEU A 121 -42.57 -22.16 37.24
CA LEU A 121 -42.72 -22.96 36.03
C LEU A 121 -41.54 -22.71 35.07
N ASN A 122 -41.36 -23.56 34.06
CA ASN A 122 -40.48 -23.25 32.94
C ASN A 122 -41.08 -22.09 32.15
N ARG A 123 -40.29 -21.04 31.90
CA ARG A 123 -40.77 -19.73 31.41
C ARG A 123 -40.16 -19.41 30.05
N THR A 124 -40.97 -19.02 29.08
CA THR A 124 -40.51 -18.48 27.80
C THR A 124 -40.99 -17.04 27.65
N TYR A 125 -40.06 -16.09 27.71
CA TYR A 125 -40.34 -14.69 27.39
C TYR A 125 -40.18 -14.49 25.88
N ILE A 126 -41.17 -13.90 25.23
CA ILE A 126 -41.22 -13.62 23.80
C ILE A 126 -41.43 -12.13 23.63
N TRP A 127 -40.57 -11.47 22.85
CA TRP A 127 -40.75 -10.10 22.42
C TRP A 127 -40.96 -10.09 20.90
N ASP A 128 -42.15 -9.72 20.44
CA ASP A 128 -42.45 -9.47 19.01
C ASP A 128 -42.34 -7.97 18.75
N VAL A 129 -41.22 -7.52 18.18
CA VAL A 129 -40.95 -6.13 17.85
C VAL A 129 -41.20 -5.92 16.35
N ARG A 130 -42.12 -5.02 15.99
CA ARG A 130 -42.44 -4.67 14.60
C ARG A 130 -42.00 -3.25 14.31
N ALA A 131 -41.24 -3.04 13.25
CA ALA A 131 -40.67 -1.73 12.91
C ALA A 131 -40.78 -1.44 11.41
N HIS A 132 -40.76 -0.17 11.04
CA HIS A 132 -40.77 0.22 9.62
C HIS A 132 -39.47 -0.23 8.91
N LYS A 133 -39.54 -0.55 7.61
CA LYS A 133 -38.36 -0.99 6.83
C LYS A 133 -37.19 0.02 6.87
N SER A 134 -37.45 1.31 7.09
CA SER A 134 -36.39 2.33 7.23
C SER A 134 -35.64 2.31 8.57
N ILE A 135 -36.01 1.45 9.54
CA ILE A 135 -35.41 1.36 10.86
C ILE A 135 -34.57 0.08 10.95
N GLY A 136 -33.27 0.22 11.21
CA GLY A 136 -32.41 -0.91 11.55
C GLY A 136 -32.47 -1.19 13.05
N LEU A 137 -32.94 -2.37 13.45
CA LEU A 137 -32.94 -2.82 14.84
C LEU A 137 -31.64 -3.57 15.13
N GLU A 138 -30.83 -3.06 16.05
CA GLU A 138 -29.59 -3.71 16.52
C GLU A 138 -29.81 -4.29 17.93
N LEU A 139 -29.82 -5.62 18.03
CA LEU A 139 -29.71 -6.31 19.32
C LEU A 139 -28.24 -6.32 19.76
N GLN A 140 -27.97 -5.92 21.00
CA GLN A 140 -26.63 -5.90 21.59
C GLN A 140 -26.54 -6.81 22.82
N PHE A 141 -25.44 -7.59 22.90
CA PHE A 141 -25.16 -8.60 23.92
C PHE A 141 -23.79 -8.33 24.57
N SER A 142 -23.73 -7.34 25.47
CA SER A 142 -22.47 -6.83 26.03
C SER A 142 -21.69 -7.88 26.82
N THR A 143 -22.34 -8.56 27.77
CA THR A 143 -21.79 -9.70 28.52
C THR A 143 -22.92 -10.44 29.25
N PRO A 144 -23.02 -11.79 29.17
CA PRO A 144 -22.27 -12.66 28.28
C PRO A 144 -22.69 -12.48 26.81
N ARG A 145 -21.72 -12.62 25.89
CA ARG A 145 -21.98 -12.74 24.44
C ARG A 145 -22.62 -14.09 24.10
N LEU A 146 -23.23 -14.20 22.92
CA LEU A 146 -23.96 -15.38 22.48
C LEU A 146 -23.10 -16.38 21.68
N ARG A 147 -23.39 -17.68 21.86
CA ARG A 147 -22.84 -18.80 21.06
C ARG A 147 -23.97 -19.44 20.26
N GLN A 148 -23.93 -19.43 18.93
CA GLN A 148 -24.92 -20.14 18.11
C GLN A 148 -24.78 -21.65 18.32
N ILE A 149 -25.90 -22.38 18.33
CA ILE A 149 -25.92 -23.84 18.54
C ILE A 149 -26.66 -24.59 17.43
N GLY A 150 -26.16 -25.77 17.08
CA GLY A 150 -26.75 -26.63 16.06
C GLY A 150 -27.99 -27.42 16.53
N PRO A 151 -28.66 -28.13 15.61
CA PRO A 151 -29.76 -29.03 15.96
C PRO A 151 -29.29 -30.15 16.88
N GLY A 152 -29.98 -30.37 18.01
CA GLY A 152 -29.62 -31.38 19.02
C GLY A 152 -28.57 -30.92 20.05
N GLU A 153 -27.91 -29.79 19.87
CA GLU A 153 -27.12 -29.15 20.93
C GLU A 153 -28.03 -28.51 21.98
N HIS A 154 -27.56 -28.50 23.23
CA HIS A 154 -28.26 -27.93 24.38
C HIS A 154 -27.29 -27.06 25.21
N CYS A 155 -27.81 -26.02 25.86
CA CYS A 155 -27.00 -25.17 26.74
C CYS A 155 -26.79 -25.82 28.10
N ALA A 156 -25.60 -25.67 28.69
CA ALA A 156 -25.25 -26.30 29.98
C ALA A 156 -26.09 -25.77 31.16
N ASP A 157 -26.59 -24.53 31.07
CA ASP A 157 -27.52 -23.89 31.99
C ASP A 157 -29.01 -24.11 31.61
N GLY A 158 -29.28 -24.75 30.46
CA GLY A 158 -30.63 -24.90 29.90
C GLY A 158 -31.26 -23.61 29.36
N VAL A 159 -30.53 -22.48 29.37
CA VAL A 159 -31.04 -21.17 28.94
C VAL A 159 -30.78 -20.99 27.45
N THR A 160 -31.84 -20.85 26.65
CA THR A 160 -31.73 -20.64 25.20
C THR A 160 -32.33 -19.31 24.76
N HIS A 161 -31.64 -18.63 23.86
CA HIS A 161 -32.11 -17.45 23.13
C HIS A 161 -32.40 -17.87 21.68
N SER A 162 -33.66 -17.82 21.24
CA SER A 162 -34.04 -18.03 19.84
C SER A 162 -34.37 -16.69 19.19
N ILE A 163 -33.73 -16.39 18.06
CA ILE A 163 -33.85 -15.10 17.38
C ILE A 163 -34.39 -15.34 15.98
N SER A 164 -35.47 -14.65 15.63
CA SER A 164 -36.07 -14.65 14.31
C SER A 164 -36.19 -13.23 13.77
N GLY A 165 -35.87 -13.05 12.49
CA GLY A 165 -36.20 -11.83 11.73
C GLY A 165 -37.56 -11.97 11.06
N ARG A 166 -37.94 -10.94 10.30
CA ARG A 166 -39.12 -10.94 9.43
C ARG A 166 -38.71 -10.55 8.01
N ILE A 167 -39.28 -11.25 7.02
CA ILE A 167 -39.30 -10.82 5.62
C ILE A 167 -40.77 -10.64 5.26
N ASP A 168 -41.23 -9.39 5.11
CA ASP A 168 -42.64 -9.04 4.97
C ASP A 168 -43.51 -9.64 6.10
N ALA A 169 -44.26 -10.71 5.80
CA ALA A 169 -45.11 -11.42 6.76
C ALA A 169 -44.47 -12.69 7.35
N THR A 170 -43.37 -13.19 6.76
CA THR A 170 -42.77 -14.49 7.06
C THR A 170 -41.74 -14.39 8.17
N GLU A 171 -41.83 -15.24 9.19
CA GLU A 171 -40.82 -15.35 10.25
C GLU A 171 -39.64 -16.20 9.77
N VAL A 172 -38.43 -15.65 9.82
CA VAL A 172 -37.19 -16.33 9.41
C VAL A 172 -36.34 -16.57 10.65
N LYS A 173 -36.04 -17.83 10.95
CA LYS A 173 -35.27 -18.18 12.15
C LYS A 173 -33.78 -17.95 11.90
N ILE A 174 -33.15 -17.07 12.67
CA ILE A 174 -31.76 -16.64 12.43
C ILE A 174 -30.79 -17.46 13.28
N GLY A 175 -31.23 -17.92 14.45
CA GLY A 175 -30.51 -18.94 15.20
C GLY A 175 -31.12 -19.27 16.56
N THR A 176 -30.68 -20.38 17.14
CA THR A 176 -30.73 -20.60 18.59
C THR A 176 -29.33 -20.37 19.16
N PHE A 177 -29.24 -19.75 20.33
CA PHE A 177 -27.99 -19.37 20.98
C PHE A 177 -27.98 -19.72 22.48
N CYS A 178 -26.80 -20.05 22.99
CA CYS A 178 -26.48 -20.11 24.41
C CYS A 178 -25.71 -18.86 24.87
N SER A 179 -25.62 -18.68 26.18
CA SER A 179 -24.62 -17.80 26.82
C SER A 179 -23.18 -18.23 26.50
N ASN A 180 -22.24 -17.29 26.63
CA ASN A 180 -20.79 -17.49 26.51
C ASN A 180 -20.29 -17.93 25.12
N GLY A 181 -20.40 -17.03 24.15
CA GLY A 181 -19.79 -17.16 22.82
C GLY A 181 -19.17 -15.86 22.31
N THR A 182 -19.05 -15.72 20.98
CA THR A 182 -18.42 -14.55 20.34
C THR A 182 -19.42 -13.52 19.81
N VAL A 183 -20.69 -13.87 19.63
CA VAL A 183 -21.69 -12.99 19.00
C VAL A 183 -22.05 -11.84 19.95
N SER A 184 -21.69 -10.62 19.55
CA SER A 184 -21.87 -9.38 20.30
C SER A 184 -23.10 -8.59 19.85
N ARG A 185 -23.45 -8.64 18.56
CA ARG A 185 -24.58 -7.90 17.98
C ARG A 185 -25.27 -8.68 16.87
N ILE A 186 -26.56 -8.43 16.70
CA ILE A 186 -27.35 -8.90 15.56
C ILE A 186 -28.22 -7.73 15.07
N LYS A 187 -28.02 -7.30 13.81
CA LYS A 187 -28.79 -6.23 13.17
C LYS A 187 -29.82 -6.82 12.21
N MET A 188 -31.03 -6.27 12.21
CA MET A 188 -32.19 -6.74 11.44
C MET A 188 -33.05 -5.57 10.94
N GLN A 189 -33.88 -5.85 9.94
CA GLN A 189 -34.86 -4.93 9.36
C GLN A 189 -36.28 -5.47 9.60
N GLU A 190 -37.31 -4.62 9.46
CA GLU A 190 -38.77 -4.95 9.47
C GLU A 190 -39.35 -5.44 10.82
N GLY A 191 -38.54 -6.06 11.65
CA GLY A 191 -38.89 -6.49 12.99
C GLY A 191 -37.99 -7.60 13.49
N VAL A 192 -38.07 -7.87 14.78
CA VAL A 192 -37.36 -8.97 15.43
C VAL A 192 -38.26 -9.65 16.43
N LYS A 193 -38.27 -10.98 16.38
CA LYS A 193 -38.95 -11.82 17.36
C LYS A 193 -37.89 -12.60 18.14
N LEU A 194 -37.76 -12.27 19.41
CA LEU A 194 -36.82 -12.89 20.33
C LEU A 194 -37.59 -13.74 21.35
N ALA A 195 -37.20 -15.00 21.51
CA ALA A 195 -37.67 -15.87 22.58
C ALA A 195 -36.51 -16.26 23.52
N LEU A 196 -36.67 -16.01 24.81
CA LEU A 196 -35.77 -16.41 25.88
C LEU A 196 -36.43 -17.50 26.73
N ASN A 197 -35.92 -18.72 26.66
CA ASN A 197 -36.33 -19.84 27.49
C ASN A 197 -35.52 -19.85 28.80
N LEU A 198 -36.21 -19.88 29.93
CA LEU A 198 -35.66 -19.89 31.28
C LEU A 198 -36.23 -21.07 32.08
N PRO A 199 -35.39 -22.04 32.46
CA PRO A 199 -35.75 -23.08 33.42
C PRO A 199 -36.36 -22.54 34.72
N TRP A 200 -37.30 -23.29 35.29
CA TRP A 200 -38.07 -22.91 36.48
C TRP A 200 -37.21 -22.52 37.70
N ASN A 201 -36.04 -23.15 37.84
CA ASN A 201 -35.11 -23.03 38.94
C ASN A 201 -34.09 -21.88 38.81
N ILE A 202 -34.13 -21.08 37.73
CA ILE A 202 -33.18 -19.99 37.50
C ILE A 202 -33.82 -18.63 37.86
N PRO A 203 -33.45 -18.00 38.98
CA PRO A 203 -33.85 -16.63 39.28
C PRO A 203 -33.05 -15.65 38.42
N ARG A 204 -33.72 -15.03 37.43
CA ARG A 204 -33.13 -14.03 36.53
C ARG A 204 -34.07 -12.83 36.43
N ASN A 205 -33.52 -11.61 36.51
CA ASN A 205 -34.29 -10.36 36.44
C ASN A 205 -33.98 -9.49 35.20
N ILE A 206 -32.93 -9.84 34.45
CA ILE A 206 -32.42 -9.07 33.30
C ILE A 206 -32.48 -9.97 32.06
N SER A 207 -32.96 -9.46 30.92
CA SER A 207 -33.07 -10.22 29.68
C SER A 207 -31.72 -10.64 29.07
N GLY A 208 -30.65 -9.89 29.37
CA GLY A 208 -29.31 -10.08 28.80
C GLY A 208 -29.09 -9.42 27.44
N PHE A 209 -30.00 -8.55 26.98
CA PHE A 209 -29.83 -7.80 25.74
C PHE A 209 -30.37 -6.37 25.84
N SER A 210 -29.90 -5.51 24.93
CA SER A 210 -30.46 -4.18 24.69
C SER A 210 -30.79 -4.00 23.21
N ILE A 211 -31.73 -3.09 22.92
CA ILE A 211 -32.13 -2.73 21.56
C ILE A 211 -31.59 -1.33 21.25
N ALA A 212 -30.92 -1.17 20.12
CA ALA A 212 -30.45 0.11 19.62
C ALA A 212 -31.03 0.43 18.24
N ASN A 213 -31.21 1.73 17.95
CA ASN A 213 -31.59 2.23 16.63
C ASN A 213 -30.34 2.42 15.75
N ARG A 214 -30.40 1.96 14.50
CA ARG A 214 -29.33 2.09 13.49
C ARG A 214 -29.92 2.37 12.11
N SER A 215 -29.06 2.69 11.15
CA SER A 215 -29.39 2.70 9.73
C SER A 215 -30.01 1.37 9.30
N SER A 216 -30.98 1.45 8.38
CA SER A 216 -31.56 0.28 7.72
C SER A 216 -30.48 -0.49 6.94
N ILE A 217 -30.44 -1.81 7.10
CA ILE A 217 -29.58 -2.69 6.32
C ILE A 217 -30.36 -3.24 5.11
N LYS A 218 -29.76 -3.31 3.92
CA LYS A 218 -30.37 -3.93 2.71
C LYS A 218 -30.07 -5.44 2.66
N ARG A 219 -30.25 -6.13 3.78
CA ARG A 219 -29.76 -7.49 4.06
C ARG A 219 -30.63 -8.11 5.16
N LEU A 220 -30.98 -9.40 5.06
CA LEU A 220 -31.73 -10.16 6.08
C LEU A 220 -31.21 -9.92 7.51
N CYS A 221 -29.90 -10.06 7.72
CA CYS A 221 -29.26 -9.66 8.97
C CYS A 221 -27.74 -9.46 8.85
N ILE A 222 -27.18 -8.80 9.86
CA ILE A 222 -25.74 -8.69 10.10
C ILE A 222 -25.43 -9.20 11.51
N ILE A 223 -24.61 -10.24 11.64
CA ILE A 223 -24.16 -10.81 12.92
C ILE A 223 -22.71 -10.37 13.19
N GLU A 224 -22.48 -9.60 14.26
CA GLU A 224 -21.14 -9.22 14.73
C GLU A 224 -20.59 -10.28 15.69
N SER A 225 -19.38 -10.77 15.44
CA SER A 225 -18.68 -11.78 16.23
C SER A 225 -17.29 -11.26 16.63
N VAL A 226 -17.10 -11.04 17.92
CA VAL A 226 -15.90 -10.40 18.50
C VAL A 226 -15.04 -11.44 19.23
N PHE A 227 -13.79 -11.58 18.79
CA PHE A 227 -12.77 -12.42 19.43
C PHE A 227 -11.87 -11.57 20.33
N GLU A 228 -11.73 -11.96 21.60
CA GLU A 228 -10.85 -11.27 22.57
C GLU A 228 -9.43 -11.84 22.58
N GLY A 229 -9.25 -13.03 22.01
CA GLY A 229 -7.99 -13.77 21.96
C GLY A 229 -8.10 -14.95 20.99
N GLU A 230 -7.28 -15.98 21.21
CA GLU A 230 -7.37 -17.22 20.44
C GLU A 230 -8.66 -18.00 20.80
N GLY A 231 -9.29 -18.61 19.80
CA GLY A 231 -10.52 -19.35 19.95
C GLY A 231 -11.19 -19.66 18.62
N SER A 232 -12.36 -20.30 18.65
CA SER A 232 -13.16 -20.57 17.46
C SER A 232 -14.63 -20.29 17.69
N ALA A 233 -15.32 -19.94 16.60
CA ALA A 233 -16.77 -19.78 16.56
C ALA A 233 -17.33 -20.62 15.43
N THR A 234 -18.34 -21.45 15.72
CA THR A 234 -19.14 -22.14 14.70
C THR A 234 -20.42 -21.36 14.49
N LEU A 235 -20.73 -21.07 13.23
CA LEU A 235 -21.86 -20.23 12.82
C LEU A 235 -22.62 -20.89 11.67
N MET A 236 -23.91 -20.57 11.57
CA MET A 236 -24.83 -21.16 10.60
C MET A 236 -25.71 -20.10 9.94
N SER A 237 -26.09 -20.37 8.68
CA SER A 237 -27.09 -19.61 7.93
C SER A 237 -28.46 -19.59 8.62
N ALA A 238 -29.30 -18.62 8.24
CA ALA A 238 -30.70 -18.61 8.64
C ALA A 238 -31.40 -19.94 8.26
N ASN A 239 -32.42 -20.30 9.04
CA ASN A 239 -33.22 -21.53 8.98
C ASN A 239 -32.47 -22.87 9.11
N TYR A 240 -31.16 -22.88 9.33
CA TYR A 240 -30.35 -24.10 9.44
C TYR A 240 -30.97 -25.10 10.46
N PRO A 241 -31.15 -26.39 10.08
CA PRO A 241 -30.55 -27.11 8.95
C PRO A 241 -31.42 -27.12 7.68
N GLY A 242 -32.53 -26.37 7.67
CA GLY A 242 -33.37 -26.11 6.50
C GLY A 242 -32.76 -25.05 5.57
N GLY A 243 -33.54 -24.66 4.56
CA GLY A 243 -33.10 -23.76 3.50
C GLY A 243 -33.01 -22.29 3.92
N PHE A 244 -31.90 -21.67 3.54
CA PHE A 244 -31.73 -20.23 3.54
C PHE A 244 -32.77 -19.57 2.59
N PRO A 245 -33.34 -18.40 2.91
CA PRO A 245 -34.34 -17.76 2.06
C PRO A 245 -33.82 -17.40 0.66
N GLU A 246 -34.73 -17.41 -0.32
CA GLU A 246 -34.47 -16.99 -1.70
C GLU A 246 -34.18 -15.49 -1.80
N ASP A 247 -33.33 -15.10 -2.76
CA ASP A 247 -32.86 -13.72 -3.02
C ASP A 247 -32.26 -12.93 -1.84
N GLU A 248 -32.10 -13.55 -0.67
CA GLU A 248 -31.64 -12.85 0.53
C GLU A 248 -30.11 -12.78 0.68
N LEU A 249 -29.66 -11.85 1.51
CA LEU A 249 -28.25 -11.63 1.82
C LEU A 249 -28.01 -11.61 3.33
N MET A 250 -27.24 -12.58 3.83
CA MET A 250 -26.87 -12.69 5.25
C MET A 250 -25.38 -12.38 5.43
N THR A 251 -25.04 -11.65 6.50
CA THR A 251 -23.66 -11.19 6.74
C THR A 251 -23.17 -11.54 8.13
N TRP A 252 -21.90 -11.90 8.23
CA TRP A 252 -21.16 -12.01 9.48
C TRP A 252 -19.98 -11.05 9.45
N GLN A 253 -19.84 -10.24 10.50
CA GLN A 253 -18.74 -9.29 10.69
C GLN A 253 -17.84 -9.83 11.80
N PHE A 254 -16.55 -9.98 11.52
CA PHE A 254 -15.60 -10.56 12.46
C PHE A 254 -14.63 -9.49 12.96
N VAL A 255 -14.62 -9.26 14.27
CA VAL A 255 -13.63 -8.41 14.93
C VAL A 255 -12.51 -9.29 15.45
N VAL A 256 -11.31 -9.12 14.89
CA VAL A 256 -10.15 -10.00 15.10
C VAL A 256 -8.97 -9.17 15.62
N PRO A 257 -8.35 -9.52 16.75
CA PRO A 257 -7.18 -8.81 17.26
C PRO A 257 -6.04 -8.79 16.23
N ALA A 258 -5.42 -7.64 16.00
CA ALA A 258 -4.43 -7.42 14.93
C ALA A 258 -3.19 -8.36 14.97
N HIS A 259 -2.89 -8.92 16.14
CA HIS A 259 -1.78 -9.87 16.36
C HIS A 259 -2.16 -11.34 16.09
N LEU A 260 -3.41 -11.62 15.74
CA LEU A 260 -3.94 -12.96 15.44
C LEU A 260 -4.29 -13.07 13.95
N ARG A 261 -4.63 -14.29 13.53
CA ARG A 261 -5.07 -14.63 12.18
C ARG A 261 -6.36 -15.41 12.23
N ALA A 262 -7.29 -15.08 11.34
CA ALA A 262 -8.54 -15.77 11.16
C ALA A 262 -8.47 -16.70 9.93
N SER A 263 -8.99 -17.91 10.07
CA SER A 263 -9.19 -18.85 8.96
C SER A 263 -10.61 -19.35 8.98
N VAL A 264 -11.25 -19.40 7.81
CA VAL A 264 -12.62 -19.90 7.65
C VAL A 264 -12.58 -21.31 7.06
N SER A 265 -13.36 -22.22 7.64
CA SER A 265 -13.57 -23.57 7.14
C SER A 265 -15.07 -23.86 7.06
N PHE A 266 -15.53 -24.34 5.91
CA PHE A 266 -16.91 -24.82 5.77
C PHE A 266 -16.97 -26.25 6.29
N LEU A 267 -17.89 -26.50 7.22
CA LEU A 267 -18.05 -27.79 7.89
C LEU A 267 -19.10 -28.65 7.19
N ASN A 268 -20.21 -28.02 6.78
CA ASN A 268 -21.33 -28.67 6.11
C ASN A 268 -22.10 -27.63 5.29
N PHE A 269 -22.28 -27.87 4.01
CA PHE A 269 -23.06 -27.00 3.14
C PHE A 269 -23.82 -27.82 2.07
N ASN A 270 -24.90 -27.23 1.58
CA ASN A 270 -25.59 -27.64 0.36
C ASN A 270 -25.85 -26.39 -0.48
N VAL A 271 -25.99 -26.61 -1.79
CA VAL A 271 -26.32 -25.61 -2.81
C VAL A 271 -27.80 -25.69 -3.22
N SER A 272 -28.29 -24.62 -3.85
CA SER A 272 -29.62 -24.58 -4.49
C SER A 272 -29.51 -24.67 -6.01
N ASN A 273 -30.58 -25.09 -6.69
CA ASN A 273 -30.63 -25.04 -8.15
C ASN A 273 -31.11 -23.65 -8.57
N CYS A 274 -30.17 -22.77 -8.92
CA CYS A 274 -30.46 -21.39 -9.31
C CYS A 274 -31.00 -21.29 -10.75
N GLU A 275 -32.16 -20.68 -10.94
CA GLU A 275 -32.67 -20.27 -12.26
C GLU A 275 -32.10 -18.89 -12.66
N ARG A 276 -32.00 -17.96 -11.68
CA ARG A 276 -31.47 -16.61 -11.90
C ARG A 276 -30.61 -16.17 -10.71
N LYS A 277 -29.60 -15.34 -11.01
CA LYS A 277 -28.49 -14.95 -10.11
C LYS A 277 -27.64 -16.16 -9.70
N GLU A 278 -26.42 -15.88 -9.24
CA GLU A 278 -25.50 -16.90 -8.76
C GLU A 278 -25.42 -16.85 -7.23
N GLU A 279 -25.65 -18.00 -6.58
CA GLU A 279 -25.28 -18.22 -5.19
C GLU A 279 -23.75 -18.11 -5.04
N ARG A 280 -23.29 -17.37 -4.04
CA ARG A 280 -21.86 -17.12 -3.83
C ARG A 280 -21.57 -16.66 -2.40
N VAL A 281 -20.31 -16.82 -2.01
CA VAL A 281 -19.79 -16.28 -0.75
C VAL A 281 -18.87 -15.10 -1.06
N GLU A 282 -19.19 -13.94 -0.50
CA GLU A 282 -18.43 -12.71 -0.67
C GLU A 282 -17.63 -12.39 0.61
N TYR A 283 -16.32 -12.23 0.47
CA TYR A 283 -15.45 -11.80 1.55
C TYR A 283 -14.98 -10.36 1.36
N TYR A 284 -15.17 -9.52 2.38
CA TYR A 284 -14.57 -8.19 2.45
C TYR A 284 -13.38 -8.27 3.41
N ILE A 285 -12.16 -8.34 2.84
CA ILE A 285 -10.91 -8.60 3.58
C ILE A 285 -10.02 -7.35 3.52
N PRO A 286 -9.50 -6.85 4.67
CA PRO A 286 -8.58 -5.72 4.68
C PRO A 286 -7.36 -5.94 3.79
N GLY A 287 -7.10 -4.99 2.90
CA GLY A 287 -5.94 -5.02 2.00
C GLY A 287 -6.09 -5.91 0.75
N SER A 288 -7.22 -6.61 0.54
CA SER A 288 -7.49 -7.20 -0.78
C SER A 288 -7.76 -6.10 -1.82
N THR A 289 -7.20 -6.28 -3.01
CA THR A 289 -7.39 -5.42 -4.18
C THR A 289 -8.67 -5.72 -4.97
N THR A 290 -9.33 -6.85 -4.70
CA THR A 290 -10.48 -7.37 -5.45
C THR A 290 -11.76 -7.42 -4.62
N ASN A 291 -11.79 -6.72 -3.48
CA ASN A 291 -12.96 -6.65 -2.59
C ASN A 291 -14.27 -6.27 -3.31
N PRO A 292 -15.37 -7.06 -3.17
CA PRO A 292 -15.44 -8.34 -2.47
C PRO A 292 -14.74 -9.49 -3.21
N GLU A 293 -13.92 -10.25 -2.50
CA GLU A 293 -13.39 -11.52 -3.01
C GLU A 293 -14.54 -12.53 -3.08
N VAL A 294 -14.87 -12.98 -4.29
CA VAL A 294 -15.97 -13.93 -4.54
C VAL A 294 -15.43 -15.36 -4.61
N PHE A 295 -16.02 -16.25 -3.81
CA PHE A 295 -15.73 -17.68 -3.80
C PHE A 295 -17.01 -18.50 -4.00
N ARG A 296 -16.90 -19.64 -4.67
CA ARG A 296 -17.93 -20.69 -4.68
C ARG A 296 -17.93 -21.42 -3.33
N LEU A 297 -18.99 -22.17 -3.02
CA LEU A 297 -19.07 -22.90 -1.76
C LEU A 297 -18.07 -24.08 -1.72
N GLU A 298 -17.75 -24.65 -2.87
CA GLU A 298 -16.78 -25.74 -3.04
C GLU A 298 -15.32 -25.26 -3.02
N ASP A 299 -15.08 -23.96 -3.21
CA ASP A 299 -13.73 -23.42 -3.28
C ASP A 299 -13.02 -23.49 -1.92
N LYS A 300 -11.68 -23.51 -1.97
CA LYS A 300 -10.87 -23.43 -0.75
C LYS A 300 -11.00 -22.02 -0.16
N GLN A 301 -11.75 -21.94 0.93
CA GLN A 301 -12.01 -20.71 1.68
C GLN A 301 -10.73 -20.02 2.20
N PRO A 302 -10.73 -18.68 2.34
CA PRO A 302 -9.55 -17.92 2.73
C PRO A 302 -9.10 -18.25 4.15
N GLY A 303 -7.77 -18.39 4.29
CA GLY A 303 -7.08 -18.64 5.55
C GLY A 303 -6.01 -17.58 5.82
N ASN A 304 -5.61 -17.46 7.08
CA ASN A 304 -4.65 -16.47 7.57
C ASN A 304 -5.03 -15.01 7.25
N MET A 305 -6.33 -14.68 7.29
CA MET A 305 -6.82 -13.32 7.20
C MET A 305 -6.42 -12.51 8.43
N ALA A 306 -6.22 -11.20 8.26
CA ALA A 306 -5.71 -10.31 9.28
C ALA A 306 -6.60 -9.08 9.43
N GLY A 307 -6.85 -8.67 10.68
CA GLY A 307 -7.80 -7.60 10.99
C GLY A 307 -9.26 -8.03 10.80
N ASN A 308 -10.15 -7.04 10.86
CA ASN A 308 -11.59 -7.26 10.81
C ASN A 308 -12.05 -7.55 9.39
N PHE A 309 -12.85 -8.60 9.18
CA PHE A 309 -13.34 -8.98 7.85
C PHE A 309 -14.82 -9.34 7.89
N ASN A 310 -15.50 -9.23 6.74
CA ASN A 310 -16.89 -9.65 6.60
C ASN A 310 -16.99 -10.87 5.68
N LEU A 311 -17.90 -11.79 6.01
CA LEU A 311 -18.35 -12.89 5.16
C LEU A 311 -19.82 -12.64 4.84
N SER A 312 -20.22 -12.73 3.58
CA SER A 312 -21.63 -12.62 3.16
C SER A 312 -22.04 -13.85 2.36
N LEU A 313 -23.22 -14.40 2.63
CA LEU A 313 -23.85 -15.46 1.84
C LEU A 313 -25.04 -14.87 1.08
N GLN A 314 -25.00 -14.97 -0.25
CA GLN A 314 -26.06 -14.51 -1.15
C GLN A 314 -26.86 -15.71 -1.66
N GLY A 315 -28.18 -15.68 -1.46
CA GLY A 315 -29.12 -16.62 -2.10
C GLY A 315 -29.37 -16.25 -3.57
N CYS A 316 -29.83 -17.22 -4.35
CA CYS A 316 -30.28 -17.05 -5.73
C CYS A 316 -31.80 -17.23 -5.86
N ASP A 317 -32.33 -16.96 -7.05
CA ASP A 317 -33.72 -17.25 -7.41
C ASP A 317 -33.79 -18.74 -7.79
N GLN A 318 -34.58 -19.55 -7.09
CA GLN A 318 -34.54 -21.02 -7.18
C GLN A 318 -35.49 -21.59 -8.26
N ASP A 319 -35.13 -22.71 -8.88
CA ASP A 319 -35.99 -23.44 -9.81
C ASP A 319 -37.24 -23.97 -9.09
N ALA A 320 -38.42 -23.55 -9.54
CA ALA A 320 -39.71 -23.96 -8.97
C ALA A 320 -39.99 -25.47 -9.04
N GLN A 321 -39.33 -26.23 -9.91
CA GLN A 321 -39.47 -27.69 -10.01
C GLN A 321 -38.47 -28.46 -9.15
N SER A 322 -37.27 -27.91 -8.92
CA SER A 322 -36.19 -28.59 -8.22
C SER A 322 -35.33 -27.66 -7.34
N PRO A 323 -35.90 -26.89 -6.40
CA PRO A 323 -35.25 -25.69 -5.81
C PRO A 323 -33.91 -25.94 -5.09
N GLY A 324 -33.68 -27.17 -4.61
CA GLY A 324 -32.52 -27.51 -3.79
C GLY A 324 -32.66 -26.98 -2.37
N ILE A 325 -31.56 -26.92 -1.61
CA ILE A 325 -31.55 -26.38 -0.24
C ILE A 325 -30.19 -25.73 0.04
N LEU A 326 -30.05 -24.44 -0.27
CA LEU A 326 -28.90 -23.65 0.19
C LEU A 326 -28.85 -23.62 1.72
N ARG A 327 -27.74 -24.08 2.30
CA ARG A 327 -27.46 -23.95 3.74
C ARG A 327 -25.96 -23.96 3.97
N LEU A 328 -25.51 -23.24 5.00
CA LEU A 328 -24.10 -23.13 5.35
C LEU A 328 -23.89 -23.27 6.86
N GLN A 329 -23.01 -24.19 7.25
CA GLN A 329 -22.39 -24.27 8.57
C GLN A 329 -20.88 -24.13 8.39
N PHE A 330 -20.29 -23.16 9.08
CA PHE A 330 -18.87 -22.86 8.98
C PHE A 330 -18.25 -22.57 10.35
N GLN A 331 -16.93 -22.70 10.43
CA GLN A 331 -16.13 -22.35 11.58
C GLN A 331 -15.17 -21.23 11.21
N VAL A 332 -15.04 -20.25 12.11
CA VAL A 332 -13.96 -19.26 12.11
C VAL A 332 -13.01 -19.63 13.23
N LEU A 333 -11.77 -19.93 12.89
CA LEU A 333 -10.68 -20.19 13.84
C LEU A 333 -9.78 -18.95 13.90
N VAL A 334 -9.67 -18.35 15.07
CA VAL A 334 -8.77 -17.23 15.36
C VAL A 334 -7.62 -17.75 16.24
N GLN A 335 -6.40 -17.70 15.71
CA GLN A 335 -5.21 -18.22 16.40
C GLN A 335 -3.97 -17.41 16.03
N ARG A 336 -2.87 -17.59 16.76
CA ARG A 336 -1.56 -17.14 16.27
C ARG A 336 -1.15 -17.99 15.04
N PRO A 337 -0.60 -17.37 14.00
CA PRO A 337 -0.10 -18.10 12.84
C PRO A 337 1.10 -18.96 13.23
N GLN A 338 0.99 -20.28 13.08
CA GLN A 338 2.01 -21.25 13.49
C GLN A 338 3.31 -21.17 12.66
N ASN A 339 3.21 -20.70 11.41
CA ASN A 339 4.33 -20.68 10.44
C ASN A 339 4.87 -19.26 10.14
N GLU A 340 4.26 -18.20 10.65
CA GLU A 340 4.79 -16.83 10.50
C GLU A 340 5.91 -16.59 11.53
N SER A 341 6.87 -15.73 11.20
CA SER A 341 8.18 -15.77 11.85
C SER A 341 8.16 -15.36 13.34
N ASN A 342 8.23 -16.35 14.24
CA ASN A 342 8.59 -16.16 15.66
C ASN A 342 10.03 -15.62 15.88
N LYS A 343 10.74 -15.28 14.80
CA LYS A 343 12.06 -14.62 14.85
C LYS A 343 11.86 -13.15 15.15
N THR A 344 12.43 -12.71 16.27
CA THR A 344 12.45 -11.29 16.65
C THR A 344 13.79 -10.70 16.25
N TYR A 345 13.76 -9.55 15.60
CA TYR A 345 14.91 -8.79 15.14
C TYR A 345 15.08 -7.56 16.03
N MET A 346 16.32 -7.24 16.38
CA MET A 346 16.65 -6.08 17.18
C MET A 346 17.22 -5.00 16.27
N VAL A 347 16.55 -3.85 16.19
CA VAL A 347 17.02 -2.68 15.45
C VAL A 347 17.48 -1.65 16.46
N ASP A 348 18.80 -1.44 16.52
CA ASP A 348 19.42 -0.51 17.46
C ASP A 348 19.58 0.88 16.82
N LEU A 349 18.65 1.78 17.12
CA LEU A 349 18.75 3.19 16.74
C LEU A 349 19.26 4.06 17.91
N SER A 350 19.78 3.47 18.99
CA SER A 350 20.18 4.24 20.19
C SER A 350 21.34 5.21 19.96
N GLN A 351 22.25 4.91 19.02
CA GLN A 351 23.34 5.81 18.63
C GLN A 351 22.92 6.82 17.55
N GLU A 352 21.78 6.59 16.90
CA GLU A 352 21.28 7.40 15.77
C GLU A 352 20.26 8.42 16.25
N ARG A 353 20.63 9.71 16.22
CA ARG A 353 19.81 10.80 16.80
C ARG A 353 18.83 11.46 15.82
N THR A 354 19.03 11.28 14.52
CA THR A 354 18.33 12.00 13.44
C THR A 354 17.92 11.06 12.30
N MET A 355 17.59 9.82 12.64
CA MET A 355 17.29 8.75 11.70
C MET A 355 15.94 8.10 12.00
N SER A 356 15.14 7.88 10.97
CA SER A 356 13.88 7.14 11.02
C SER A 356 13.89 6.00 10.00
N LEU A 357 13.39 4.85 10.41
CA LEU A 357 13.31 3.65 9.56
C LEU A 357 11.84 3.23 9.45
N THR A 358 11.30 3.23 8.24
CA THR A 358 9.91 2.84 7.95
C THR A 358 9.89 1.51 7.20
N ILE A 359 9.14 0.55 7.73
CA ILE A 359 8.84 -0.72 7.05
C ILE A 359 7.38 -0.68 6.62
N GLU A 360 7.11 -1.00 5.36
CA GLU A 360 5.78 -0.93 4.76
C GLU A 360 5.61 -1.96 3.63
N PRO A 361 4.37 -2.23 3.18
CA PRO A 361 4.11 -3.16 2.09
C PRO A 361 4.56 -2.59 0.75
N ARG A 362 5.09 -3.45 -0.13
CA ARG A 362 5.35 -3.08 -1.52
C ARG A 362 4.03 -2.90 -2.27
N PRO A 363 3.92 -1.92 -3.18
CA PRO A 363 2.79 -1.85 -4.11
C PRO A 363 2.83 -3.07 -5.05
N VAL A 364 1.96 -4.05 -4.80
CA VAL A 364 1.89 -5.30 -5.57
C VAL A 364 1.26 -5.03 -6.94
N LYS A 365 1.86 -5.56 -8.01
CA LYS A 365 1.22 -5.55 -9.33
C LYS A 365 0.09 -6.58 -9.35
N HIS A 366 -1.11 -6.10 -9.70
CA HIS A 366 -2.38 -6.84 -9.69
C HIS A 366 -2.26 -8.30 -10.20
N GLY A 367 -2.66 -9.25 -9.35
CA GLY A 367 -2.86 -10.65 -9.71
C GLY A 367 -4.22 -11.13 -9.21
N ARG A 368 -4.88 -12.03 -9.94
CA ARG A 368 -6.25 -12.53 -9.64
C ARG A 368 -6.30 -13.55 -8.47
N ARG A 369 -5.42 -13.44 -7.48
CA ARG A 369 -5.32 -14.41 -6.38
C ARG A 369 -5.12 -13.66 -5.06
N PHE A 370 -5.99 -13.94 -4.10
CA PHE A 370 -5.85 -13.43 -2.73
C PHE A 370 -4.47 -13.74 -2.16
N VAL A 371 -3.84 -12.73 -1.54
CA VAL A 371 -2.56 -12.86 -0.82
C VAL A 371 -2.73 -12.23 0.57
N PRO A 372 -2.45 -12.94 1.68
CA PRO A 372 -2.62 -12.39 3.03
C PRO A 372 -1.86 -11.07 3.25
N GLY A 373 -2.38 -10.18 4.11
CA GLY A 373 -1.66 -8.95 4.45
C GLY A 373 -0.40 -9.24 5.29
N CYS A 374 0.69 -8.52 5.03
CA CYS A 374 1.91 -8.58 5.84
C CYS A 374 1.94 -7.47 6.90
N PHE A 375 2.30 -7.83 8.12
CA PHE A 375 2.31 -6.92 9.28
C PHE A 375 3.66 -6.98 10.00
N VAL A 376 4.07 -5.85 10.55
CA VAL A 376 5.25 -5.69 11.38
C VAL A 376 4.77 -5.43 12.82
N CYS A 377 5.28 -6.21 13.77
CA CYS A 377 4.89 -6.13 15.16
C CYS A 377 6.01 -5.58 16.02
N LEU A 378 5.73 -4.51 16.76
CA LEU A 378 6.57 -4.00 17.84
C LEU A 378 6.33 -4.83 19.11
N GLU A 379 7.42 -5.26 19.75
CA GLU A 379 7.46 -6.05 21.00
C GLU A 379 6.58 -7.31 20.98
N SER A 380 6.27 -7.82 19.78
CA SER A 380 5.35 -8.94 19.54
C SER A 380 3.92 -8.73 20.08
N ARG A 381 3.47 -7.47 20.26
CA ARG A 381 2.13 -7.14 20.77
C ARG A 381 1.33 -6.20 19.86
N THR A 382 1.95 -5.13 19.39
CA THR A 382 1.29 -4.11 18.55
C THR A 382 1.75 -4.28 17.10
N CYS A 383 0.86 -4.78 16.25
CA CYS A 383 1.12 -5.09 14.85
C CYS A 383 0.43 -4.09 13.92
N SER A 384 1.15 -3.57 12.93
CA SER A 384 0.64 -2.65 11.91
C SER A 384 1.14 -3.05 10.52
N THR A 385 0.47 -2.62 9.46
CA THR A 385 0.92 -2.77 8.07
C THR A 385 2.12 -1.87 7.77
N ASN A 386 2.14 -0.66 8.34
CA ASN A 386 3.25 0.28 8.32
C ASN A 386 3.81 0.50 9.74
N VAL A 387 5.13 0.46 9.89
CA VAL A 387 5.80 0.72 11.18
C VAL A 387 6.99 1.64 10.95
N THR A 388 7.01 2.76 11.65
CA THR A 388 8.16 3.69 11.68
C THR A 388 8.87 3.59 13.01
N LEU A 389 10.15 3.22 12.99
CA LEU A 389 11.04 3.15 14.13
C LEU A 389 11.72 4.50 14.34
N THR A 390 11.67 5.00 15.57
CA THR A 390 12.19 6.32 15.96
C THR A 390 13.65 6.27 16.41
N ALA A 391 14.35 7.38 16.17
CA ALA A 391 15.71 7.66 16.64
C ALA A 391 15.90 7.46 18.16
N GLY A 392 17.12 7.17 18.58
CA GLY A 392 17.54 7.15 19.99
C GLY A 392 17.05 5.95 20.81
N SER A 393 16.35 4.98 20.22
CA SER A 393 15.76 3.83 20.93
C SER A 393 16.16 2.49 20.32
N LYS A 394 16.10 1.42 21.11
CA LYS A 394 16.24 0.04 20.62
C LYS A 394 14.86 -0.56 20.40
N HIS A 395 14.59 -1.04 19.20
CA HIS A 395 13.29 -1.57 18.81
C HIS A 395 13.38 -3.08 18.58
N LYS A 396 12.44 -3.84 19.17
CA LYS A 396 12.30 -5.28 18.93
C LYS A 396 11.11 -5.51 18.00
N ILE A 397 11.38 -5.97 16.78
CA ILE A 397 10.36 -6.22 15.75
C ILE A 397 10.22 -7.70 15.42
N SER A 398 9.03 -8.12 15.00
CA SER A 398 8.79 -9.43 14.35
C SER A 398 7.86 -9.26 13.15
N PHE A 399 7.93 -10.19 12.20
CA PHE A 399 7.15 -10.13 10.97
C PHE A 399 6.07 -11.21 10.94
N LEU A 400 4.81 -10.76 10.85
CA LEU A 400 3.63 -11.59 10.63
C LEU A 400 3.28 -11.52 9.14
N CYS A 401 4.00 -12.33 8.36
CA CYS A 401 4.07 -12.31 6.90
C CYS A 401 4.63 -13.66 6.42
N ASP A 402 4.02 -14.26 5.41
CA ASP A 402 4.47 -15.52 4.79
C ASP A 402 5.65 -15.31 3.83
N ASP A 403 5.67 -14.18 3.12
CA ASP A 403 6.70 -13.80 2.15
C ASP A 403 7.19 -12.35 2.39
N LEU A 404 8.35 -12.24 3.03
CA LEU A 404 9.00 -10.96 3.36
C LEU A 404 9.45 -10.16 2.12
N THR A 405 9.46 -10.76 0.92
CA THR A 405 9.70 -10.00 -0.32
C THR A 405 8.53 -9.08 -0.67
N ARG A 406 7.37 -9.22 0.00
CA ARG A 406 6.22 -8.31 -0.12
C ARG A 406 6.32 -7.07 0.78
N LEU A 407 7.35 -7.00 1.61
CA LEU A 407 7.71 -5.81 2.40
C LEU A 407 8.99 -5.15 1.82
N TRP A 408 9.15 -3.87 2.10
CA TRP A 408 10.42 -3.17 1.94
C TRP A 408 10.70 -2.25 3.12
N VAL A 409 11.95 -1.81 3.26
CA VAL A 409 12.34 -0.80 4.25
C VAL A 409 12.85 0.46 3.54
N ASN A 410 12.31 1.61 3.97
CA ASN A 410 12.69 2.95 3.55
C ASN A 410 13.29 3.68 4.76
N VAL A 411 14.45 4.32 4.57
CA VAL A 411 15.22 4.93 5.66
C VAL A 411 15.51 6.38 5.34
N GLU A 412 15.37 7.25 6.34
CA GLU A 412 15.76 8.65 6.26
C GLU A 412 16.74 9.00 7.39
N LYS A 413 17.84 9.69 7.06
CA LYS A 413 18.82 10.20 8.02
C LYS A 413 19.15 11.66 7.71
N THR A 414 18.95 12.54 8.68
CA THR A 414 19.27 13.96 8.52
C THR A 414 20.67 14.28 9.06
N LEU A 415 21.52 14.83 8.19
CA LEU A 415 22.84 15.36 8.52
C LEU A 415 22.78 16.89 8.44
N SER A 416 22.77 17.55 9.59
CA SER A 416 22.71 19.00 9.70
C SER A 416 24.03 19.61 10.13
N CYS A 417 24.50 20.64 9.42
CA CYS A 417 25.69 21.38 9.79
C CYS A 417 25.43 22.89 9.66
N LEU A 418 24.93 23.50 10.74
CA LEU A 418 24.42 24.88 10.74
C LEU A 418 25.45 25.94 11.13
N ASP A 419 26.54 25.57 11.83
CA ASP A 419 27.63 26.50 12.15
C ASP A 419 28.72 26.44 11.06
N HIS A 420 28.74 27.46 10.19
CA HIS A 420 29.70 27.55 9.09
C HIS A 420 31.17 27.42 9.52
N ARG A 421 31.54 27.87 10.73
CA ARG A 421 32.92 27.83 11.23
C ARG A 421 33.37 26.42 11.58
N TYR A 422 32.47 25.65 12.20
CA TYR A 422 32.70 24.27 12.59
C TYR A 422 32.58 23.30 11.40
N CYS A 423 31.69 23.60 10.45
CA CYS A 423 31.40 22.73 9.32
C CYS A 423 32.47 22.77 8.23
N TYR A 424 33.15 23.91 8.04
CA TYR A 424 34.16 24.07 7.01
C TYR A 424 35.27 23.01 7.11
N GLY A 425 35.55 22.31 6.00
CA GLY A 425 36.56 21.26 5.94
C GLY A 425 36.15 19.92 6.59
N LYS A 426 34.96 19.79 7.18
CA LYS A 426 34.44 18.49 7.62
C LYS A 426 33.96 17.65 6.45
N SER A 427 34.16 16.34 6.57
CA SER A 427 33.61 15.33 5.67
C SER A 427 32.86 14.24 6.43
N PHE A 428 31.89 13.62 5.76
CA PHE A 428 31.06 12.54 6.26
C PHE A 428 30.92 11.46 5.20
N HIS A 429 31.15 10.20 5.57
CA HIS A 429 30.94 9.07 4.67
C HIS A 429 29.47 8.62 4.73
N LEU A 430 28.78 8.71 3.60
CA LEU A 430 27.42 8.22 3.41
C LEU A 430 27.48 6.72 3.13
N GLN A 431 27.21 5.92 4.17
CA GLN A 431 27.13 4.46 4.13
C GLN A 431 25.87 4.00 4.85
N VAL A 432 25.31 2.86 4.43
CA VAL A 432 24.16 2.24 5.10
C VAL A 432 24.67 1.45 6.31
N PRO A 433 24.15 1.68 7.53
CA PRO A 433 24.50 0.90 8.72
C PRO A 433 24.26 -0.61 8.55
N ARG A 434 25.17 -1.43 9.07
CA ARG A 434 25.12 -2.90 8.92
C ARG A 434 23.86 -3.53 9.51
N ASP A 435 23.28 -2.93 10.54
CA ASP A 435 22.10 -3.49 11.23
C ASP A 435 20.84 -3.44 10.36
N ILE A 436 20.77 -2.47 9.44
CA ILE A 436 19.70 -2.38 8.44
C ILE A 436 19.91 -3.42 7.33
N LEU A 437 21.16 -3.64 6.92
CA LEU A 437 21.50 -4.64 5.91
C LEU A 437 21.28 -6.08 6.40
N GLN A 438 21.23 -6.29 7.72
CA GLN A 438 20.90 -7.56 8.38
C GLN A 438 19.39 -7.82 8.52
N LEU A 439 18.53 -6.84 8.22
CA LEU A 439 17.08 -7.06 8.22
C LEU A 439 16.69 -8.06 7.11
N PRO A 440 15.66 -8.89 7.35
CA PRO A 440 15.21 -9.89 6.37
C PRO A 440 14.35 -9.29 5.25
N VAL A 441 14.04 -7.99 5.32
CA VAL A 441 13.31 -7.20 4.32
C VAL A 441 14.28 -6.39 3.47
N GLN A 442 14.01 -6.26 2.18
CA GLN A 442 14.89 -5.54 1.27
C GLN A 442 14.86 -4.03 1.54
N LEU A 443 16.05 -3.41 1.64
CA LEU A 443 16.20 -1.96 1.60
C LEU A 443 15.78 -1.43 0.21
N HIS A 444 14.75 -0.61 0.16
CA HIS A 444 14.34 0.06 -1.08
C HIS A 444 15.11 1.38 -1.23
N ASP A 445 14.83 2.37 -0.37
CA ASP A 445 15.53 3.65 -0.34
C ASP A 445 16.25 3.91 0.99
N PHE A 446 17.48 4.44 0.92
CA PHE A 446 18.17 5.09 2.04
C PHE A 446 18.46 6.55 1.67
N SER A 447 17.81 7.50 2.34
CA SER A 447 17.89 8.94 2.05
C SER A 447 18.68 9.70 3.11
N TRP A 448 19.79 10.32 2.71
CA TRP A 448 20.51 11.32 3.51
C TRP A 448 19.99 12.72 3.17
N LYS A 449 19.34 13.40 4.12
CA LYS A 449 18.99 14.83 4.01
C LYS A 449 20.16 15.67 4.52
N LEU A 450 20.77 16.45 3.63
CA LEU A 450 21.94 17.28 3.91
C LEU A 450 21.49 18.74 4.10
N LEU A 451 21.68 19.28 5.30
CA LEU A 451 21.28 20.65 5.65
C LEU A 451 22.52 21.54 5.87
N VAL A 452 22.59 22.63 5.10
CA VAL A 452 23.64 23.66 5.11
C VAL A 452 23.08 25.03 5.49
N PRO A 453 23.91 25.97 5.99
CA PRO A 453 23.50 27.34 6.18
C PRO A 453 23.43 28.04 4.82
N LYS A 454 22.23 28.54 4.49
CA LYS A 454 21.93 29.21 3.21
C LYS A 454 22.93 30.34 2.92
N ASP A 455 23.38 30.43 1.67
CA ASP A 455 24.28 31.48 1.16
C ASP A 455 25.63 31.61 1.93
N LYS A 456 26.06 30.54 2.63
CA LYS A 456 27.33 30.49 3.39
C LYS A 456 28.20 29.28 3.06
N LEU A 457 27.60 28.10 2.96
CA LEU A 457 28.29 26.87 2.55
C LEU A 457 27.50 26.16 1.46
N SER A 458 28.24 25.43 0.63
CA SER A 458 27.71 24.50 -0.35
C SER A 458 28.26 23.10 -0.07
N LEU A 459 27.72 22.10 -0.76
CA LEU A 459 28.08 20.68 -0.56
C LEU A 459 28.93 20.17 -1.72
N MET A 460 29.94 19.37 -1.41
CA MET A 460 30.71 18.61 -2.40
C MET A 460 30.58 17.11 -2.10
N LEU A 461 30.12 16.37 -3.10
CA LEU A 461 29.82 14.94 -3.08
C LEU A 461 30.87 14.21 -3.92
N VAL A 462 31.71 13.41 -3.26
CA VAL A 462 32.79 12.63 -3.90
C VAL A 462 32.48 11.13 -3.76
N PRO A 463 32.02 10.45 -4.82
CA PRO A 463 31.76 9.01 -4.80
C PRO A 463 33.07 8.20 -4.79
N GLY A 464 33.08 7.05 -4.12
CA GLY A 464 34.25 6.15 -4.08
C GLY A 464 34.56 5.47 -5.42
N GLN A 465 33.61 5.47 -6.35
CA GLN A 465 33.78 5.10 -7.75
C GLN A 465 33.12 6.16 -8.62
N LYS A 466 33.73 6.53 -9.76
CA LYS A 466 33.17 7.51 -10.69
C LYS A 466 31.75 7.13 -11.12
N LEU A 467 30.86 8.11 -11.15
CA LEU A 467 29.44 7.92 -11.44
C LEU A 467 29.13 8.06 -12.93
N GLN A 468 28.18 7.27 -13.41
CA GLN A 468 27.51 7.42 -14.69
C GLN A 468 26.16 8.09 -14.43
N GLN A 469 25.84 9.18 -15.14
CA GLN A 469 24.49 9.74 -15.13
C GLN A 469 23.56 8.80 -15.91
N HIS A 470 22.37 8.53 -15.37
CA HIS A 470 21.35 7.74 -16.05
C HIS A 470 20.74 8.57 -17.19
N THR A 471 20.82 8.07 -18.42
CA THR A 471 20.17 8.63 -19.60
C THR A 471 19.46 7.52 -20.41
N ARG A 472 18.70 7.87 -21.46
CA ARG A 472 18.03 6.86 -22.31
C ARG A 472 19.04 6.09 -23.16
N GLU A 473 20.07 6.78 -23.61
CA GLU A 473 21.20 6.30 -24.42
C GLU A 473 22.14 5.43 -23.58
N ARG A 474 22.25 5.73 -22.28
CA ARG A 474 23.10 5.01 -21.34
C ARG A 474 22.36 4.78 -20.01
N ALA A 475 21.54 3.74 -20.01
CA ALA A 475 20.85 3.27 -18.82
C ALA A 475 21.84 2.79 -17.73
N CYS A 476 21.36 2.75 -16.49
CA CYS A 476 22.09 2.19 -15.35
C CYS A 476 21.68 0.73 -15.18
N ASN A 477 22.65 -0.18 -15.25
CA ASN A 477 22.43 -1.62 -15.07
C ASN A 477 23.28 -2.14 -13.89
N THR A 478 22.94 -1.66 -12.69
CA THR A 478 23.65 -1.91 -11.43
C THR A 478 22.65 -2.29 -10.35
N SER A 479 23.07 -3.03 -9.30
CA SER A 479 22.15 -3.48 -8.24
C SER A 479 21.58 -2.33 -7.40
N PHE A 480 22.22 -1.15 -7.44
CA PHE A 480 21.82 0.08 -6.77
C PHE A 480 22.20 1.32 -7.60
N GLY A 481 21.65 2.47 -7.22
CA GLY A 481 22.03 3.79 -7.74
C GLY A 481 21.79 4.90 -6.71
N TYR A 482 22.21 6.12 -7.04
CA TYR A 482 21.99 7.33 -6.26
C TYR A 482 21.04 8.28 -6.99
N LEU A 483 20.01 8.76 -6.31
CA LEU A 483 19.11 9.82 -6.76
C LEU A 483 19.51 11.09 -6.00
N MET A 484 19.62 12.23 -6.68
CA MET A 484 19.96 13.49 -6.02
C MET A 484 18.98 14.61 -6.37
N ALA A 485 18.52 15.33 -5.35
CA ALA A 485 17.56 16.44 -5.46
C ALA A 485 17.90 17.55 -4.47
N SER A 486 17.46 18.77 -4.73
CA SER A 486 17.44 19.83 -3.70
C SER A 486 16.22 19.61 -2.78
N THR A 487 16.40 19.85 -1.49
CA THR A 487 15.33 19.80 -0.47
C THR A 487 14.77 21.17 -0.12
N THR A 488 15.13 22.21 -0.88
CA THR A 488 14.64 23.58 -0.66
C THR A 488 13.17 23.71 -1.10
N PRO A 489 12.26 24.14 -0.20
CA PRO A 489 10.85 24.32 -0.53
C PRO A 489 10.65 25.26 -1.73
N GLY A 490 9.78 24.86 -2.66
CA GLY A 490 9.43 25.63 -3.86
C GLY A 490 10.45 25.59 -5.01
N GLN A 491 11.64 25.00 -4.82
CA GLN A 491 12.70 25.06 -5.85
C GLN A 491 12.87 23.78 -6.68
N GLY A 492 12.32 22.64 -6.23
CA GLY A 492 12.01 21.45 -7.04
C GLY A 492 13.16 20.79 -7.85
N LEU A 493 14.41 21.16 -7.64
CA LEU A 493 15.52 20.83 -8.53
C LEU A 493 15.97 19.37 -8.37
N TYR A 494 15.72 18.53 -9.39
CA TYR A 494 16.23 17.16 -9.46
C TYR A 494 17.56 17.10 -10.23
N PHE A 495 18.69 16.84 -9.56
CA PHE A 495 20.01 16.77 -10.21
C PHE A 495 20.19 15.54 -11.11
N GLY A 496 19.48 14.44 -10.83
CA GLY A 496 19.46 13.25 -11.66
C GLY A 496 19.61 11.94 -10.88
N SER A 497 19.52 10.84 -11.62
CA SER A 497 19.85 9.48 -11.15
C SER A 497 21.26 9.11 -11.64
N PHE A 498 22.03 8.42 -10.81
CA PHE A 498 23.42 8.06 -11.04
C PHE A 498 23.71 6.61 -10.62
N CYS A 499 24.66 5.96 -11.25
CA CYS A 499 25.14 4.61 -10.89
C CYS A 499 26.68 4.55 -10.90
N PRO A 500 27.33 3.63 -10.16
CA PRO A 500 28.77 3.46 -10.21
C PRO A 500 29.24 2.95 -11.59
N GLY A 501 30.46 3.33 -12.00
CA GLY A 501 31.10 2.84 -13.23
C GLY A 501 31.10 3.82 -14.42
N GLY A 502 31.04 5.13 -14.17
CA GLY A 502 31.08 6.17 -15.20
C GLY A 502 32.29 7.10 -15.12
N SER A 503 32.08 8.38 -15.42
CA SER A 503 33.14 9.40 -15.57
C SER A 503 32.97 10.64 -14.68
N ILE A 504 31.85 10.80 -13.97
CA ILE A 504 31.63 11.91 -13.04
C ILE A 504 32.41 11.63 -11.76
N GLU A 505 33.38 12.49 -11.47
CA GLU A 505 34.33 12.31 -10.37
C GLU A 505 33.89 12.99 -9.07
N LYS A 506 33.18 14.11 -9.18
CA LYS A 506 32.53 14.78 -8.04
C LYS A 506 31.37 15.64 -8.53
N ILE A 507 30.42 15.86 -7.63
CA ILE A 507 29.26 16.73 -7.86
C ILE A 507 29.23 17.75 -6.72
N GLN A 508 29.13 19.03 -7.04
CA GLN A 508 28.97 20.09 -6.06
C GLN A 508 27.55 20.63 -6.21
N VAL A 509 26.86 20.89 -5.09
CA VAL A 509 25.49 21.44 -5.08
C VAL A 509 25.39 22.62 -4.12
N LYS A 510 24.67 23.66 -4.54
CA LYS A 510 24.64 24.99 -3.90
C LYS A 510 24.21 24.99 -2.45
N GLN A 511 23.18 24.20 -2.14
CA GLN A 511 22.36 24.33 -0.93
C GLN A 511 21.78 22.98 -0.47
N ASN A 512 20.82 23.03 0.45
CA ASN A 512 20.11 21.87 1.00
C ASN A 512 19.70 20.86 -0.08
N SER A 513 20.13 19.61 0.12
CA SER A 513 19.99 18.54 -0.87
C SER A 513 19.75 17.19 -0.20
N SER A 514 19.03 16.30 -0.87
CA SER A 514 18.91 14.89 -0.51
C SER A 514 19.72 14.03 -1.46
N VAL A 515 20.41 13.04 -0.89
CA VAL A 515 21.02 11.93 -1.63
C VAL A 515 20.27 10.68 -1.21
N THR A 516 19.66 9.97 -2.15
CA THR A 516 18.96 8.72 -1.88
C THR A 516 19.65 7.57 -2.60
N LEU A 517 20.20 6.62 -1.86
CA LEU A 517 20.58 5.33 -2.42
C LEU A 517 19.31 4.51 -2.62
N ARG A 518 19.04 4.08 -3.85
CA ARG A 518 17.96 3.17 -4.21
C ARG A 518 18.53 1.82 -4.62
N THR A 519 18.00 0.72 -4.09
CA THR A 519 18.34 -0.64 -4.56
C THR A 519 17.32 -1.14 -5.59
N TYR A 520 17.81 -1.90 -6.55
CA TYR A 520 17.03 -2.52 -7.62
C TYR A 520 17.07 -4.05 -7.58
N ALA A 521 18.08 -4.65 -6.93
CA ALA A 521 18.25 -6.09 -6.85
C ALA A 521 18.76 -6.55 -5.46
N PRO A 522 18.39 -7.77 -4.99
CA PRO A 522 18.89 -8.34 -3.73
C PRO A 522 20.41 -8.49 -3.66
N SER A 523 21.09 -8.57 -4.81
CA SER A 523 22.55 -8.67 -4.92
C SER A 523 23.30 -7.47 -4.33
N PHE A 524 22.61 -6.35 -4.05
CA PHE A 524 23.19 -5.18 -3.39
C PHE A 524 23.96 -5.51 -2.11
N GLN A 525 23.51 -6.50 -1.31
CA GLN A 525 24.23 -6.93 -0.09
C GLN A 525 25.67 -7.40 -0.36
N GLN A 526 25.97 -7.88 -1.56
CA GLN A 526 27.33 -8.29 -1.97
C GLN A 526 28.15 -7.12 -2.53
N GLU A 527 27.49 -6.03 -2.96
CA GLU A 527 28.11 -4.84 -3.54
C GLU A 527 28.30 -3.70 -2.52
N VAL A 528 28.02 -3.92 -1.23
CA VAL A 528 28.16 -2.91 -0.15
C VAL A 528 29.56 -2.28 -0.11
N SER A 529 30.62 -3.02 -0.43
CA SER A 529 31.99 -2.47 -0.52
C SER A 529 32.20 -1.47 -1.67
N ARG A 530 31.30 -1.43 -2.65
CA ARG A 530 31.24 -0.43 -3.73
C ARG A 530 30.35 0.76 -3.36
N GLN A 531 29.58 0.66 -2.28
CA GLN A 531 28.85 1.78 -1.71
C GLN A 531 29.82 2.72 -0.97
N GLY A 532 29.75 3.99 -1.29
CA GLY A 532 30.50 5.01 -0.58
C GLY A 532 30.42 6.33 -1.32
N LEU A 533 29.89 7.34 -0.65
CA LEU A 533 29.92 8.72 -1.11
C LEU A 533 30.36 9.59 0.06
N THR A 534 31.34 10.44 -0.16
CA THR A 534 31.85 11.37 0.86
C THR A 534 31.25 12.74 0.61
N VAL A 535 30.44 13.22 1.56
CA VAL A 535 29.96 14.61 1.60
C VAL A 535 30.99 15.45 2.32
N SER A 536 31.26 16.65 1.81
CA SER A 536 32.09 17.66 2.46
C SER A 536 31.50 19.05 2.29
N PHE A 537 31.77 19.94 3.24
CA PHE A 537 31.25 21.30 3.27
C PHE A 537 32.29 22.27 2.72
N ILE A 538 31.93 22.97 1.64
CA ILE A 538 32.81 23.83 0.84
C ILE A 538 32.31 25.29 0.85
N PRO A 539 33.13 26.28 0.43
CA PRO A 539 32.66 27.65 0.26
C PRO A 539 31.45 27.72 -0.66
N TYR A 540 30.57 28.70 -0.39
CA TYR A 540 29.41 28.97 -1.23
C TYR A 540 29.80 29.35 -2.67
N PHE A 541 29.08 28.80 -3.65
CA PHE A 541 29.16 29.16 -5.07
C PHE A 541 27.77 29.50 -5.62
N LYS A 542 27.67 30.13 -6.80
CA LYS A 542 26.43 30.79 -7.26
C LYS A 542 25.53 29.85 -8.06
N GLU A 543 26.14 28.98 -8.84
CA GLU A 543 25.54 27.96 -9.68
C GLU A 543 24.73 26.97 -8.82
N GLU A 544 23.65 26.39 -9.35
CA GLU A 544 22.86 25.41 -8.59
C GLU A 544 23.61 24.08 -8.41
N GLY A 545 24.43 23.71 -9.40
CA GLY A 545 25.34 22.56 -9.29
C GLY A 545 26.49 22.58 -10.29
N ILE A 546 27.60 21.93 -9.91
CA ILE A 546 28.80 21.78 -10.73
C ILE A 546 29.18 20.30 -10.79
N PHE A 547 29.30 19.75 -12.00
CA PHE A 547 29.69 18.37 -12.26
C PHE A 547 31.15 18.35 -12.74
N THR A 548 32.06 17.70 -12.02
CA THR A 548 33.42 17.45 -12.54
C THR A 548 33.45 16.09 -13.22
N VAL A 549 33.86 16.08 -14.48
CA VAL A 549 33.81 14.91 -15.36
C VAL A 549 35.20 14.66 -15.92
N THR A 550 35.66 13.42 -15.75
CA THR A 550 36.94 12.94 -16.24
C THR A 550 36.67 11.73 -17.13
N PRO A 551 36.47 11.96 -18.44
CA PRO A 551 36.05 10.92 -19.39
C PRO A 551 37.07 9.79 -19.51
N ASP A 552 36.63 8.64 -20.03
CA ASP A 552 37.49 7.52 -20.40
C ASP A 552 37.58 7.42 -21.93
N THR A 553 38.80 7.22 -22.43
CA THR A 553 39.19 6.90 -23.82
C THR A 553 38.30 5.88 -24.54
N LYS A 554 37.66 4.96 -23.82
CA LYS A 554 36.90 3.84 -24.42
C LYS A 554 35.43 4.12 -24.64
N ASN A 555 34.86 5.15 -24.00
CA ASN A 555 33.40 5.30 -23.88
C ASN A 555 32.93 6.73 -24.18
N LYS A 556 31.77 6.85 -24.84
CA LYS A 556 31.04 8.13 -24.94
C LYS A 556 30.46 8.47 -23.57
N VAL A 557 30.74 9.66 -23.06
CA VAL A 557 30.19 10.13 -21.78
C VAL A 557 29.00 11.02 -22.04
N TYR A 558 27.79 10.48 -21.88
CA TYR A 558 26.53 11.21 -22.00
C TYR A 558 26.25 12.03 -20.74
N LEU A 559 25.88 13.30 -20.92
CA LEU A 559 25.61 14.28 -19.86
C LEU A 559 24.34 15.06 -20.23
N ARG A 560 23.45 15.24 -19.27
CA ARG A 560 22.21 16.02 -19.44
C ARG A 560 21.99 17.02 -18.32
N THR A 561 21.29 18.11 -18.66
CA THR A 561 20.82 19.09 -17.68
C THR A 561 19.97 18.44 -16.58
N PRO A 562 20.06 18.93 -15.33
CA PRO A 562 19.11 18.59 -14.26
C PRO A 562 17.65 18.74 -14.67
N ASN A 563 16.78 18.02 -13.95
CA ASN A 563 15.32 18.11 -14.02
C ASN A 563 14.72 17.80 -15.40
N TRP A 564 15.38 16.93 -16.16
CA TRP A 564 15.08 16.59 -17.56
C TRP A 564 13.60 16.51 -17.95
N ASP A 565 12.76 15.83 -17.17
CA ASP A 565 11.34 15.61 -17.50
C ASP A 565 10.44 16.85 -17.31
N HIS A 566 10.98 17.91 -16.69
CA HIS A 566 10.33 19.21 -16.46
C HIS A 566 11.21 20.40 -16.91
N GLY A 567 12.33 20.11 -17.58
CA GLY A 567 13.41 21.05 -17.90
C GLY A 567 14.10 21.71 -16.71
N LEU A 568 15.22 22.37 -17.00
CA LEU A 568 16.02 23.10 -16.02
C LEU A 568 15.18 24.24 -15.39
N PRO A 569 15.20 24.48 -14.05
CA PRO A 569 14.39 25.53 -13.44
C PRO A 569 14.69 26.95 -13.95
N ALA A 570 13.72 27.85 -13.80
CA ALA A 570 13.84 29.24 -14.23
C ALA A 570 15.00 29.96 -13.54
N LEU A 571 15.74 30.79 -14.29
CA LEU A 571 16.84 31.64 -13.79
C LEU A 571 17.95 30.87 -13.04
N SER A 572 18.11 29.59 -13.33
CA SER A 572 19.16 28.73 -12.74
C SER A 572 20.36 28.54 -13.67
N SER A 573 21.52 28.24 -13.10
CA SER A 573 22.73 27.89 -13.86
C SER A 573 23.37 26.61 -13.33
N VAL A 574 23.96 25.83 -14.24
CA VAL A 574 24.61 24.54 -13.98
C VAL A 574 25.86 24.43 -14.84
N SER A 575 26.94 23.90 -14.26
CA SER A 575 28.24 23.84 -14.92
C SER A 575 28.81 22.42 -14.97
N TRP A 576 29.55 22.13 -16.02
CA TRP A 576 30.36 20.92 -16.17
C TRP A 576 31.82 21.31 -16.36
N ASN A 577 32.70 20.76 -15.53
CA ASN A 577 34.16 20.87 -15.67
C ASN A 577 34.67 19.58 -16.32
N ILE A 578 35.08 19.66 -17.59
CA ILE A 578 35.55 18.53 -18.38
C ILE A 578 37.08 18.53 -18.35
N SER A 579 37.68 17.53 -17.69
CA SER A 579 39.14 17.39 -17.66
C SER A 579 39.67 16.67 -18.90
N VAL A 580 40.65 17.25 -19.59
CA VAL A 580 41.25 16.66 -20.80
C VAL A 580 42.73 16.31 -20.54
N PRO A 581 43.16 15.04 -20.67
CA PRO A 581 44.57 14.67 -20.56
C PRO A 581 45.41 15.26 -21.70
N SER A 582 46.64 15.70 -21.41
CA SER A 582 47.51 16.42 -22.35
C SER A 582 47.94 15.64 -23.61
N ASN A 583 47.81 14.31 -23.57
CA ASN A 583 48.06 13.39 -24.68
C ASN A 583 46.78 13.00 -25.47
N GLN A 584 45.66 13.66 -25.19
CA GLN A 584 44.34 13.37 -25.78
C GLN A 584 43.67 14.66 -26.25
N VAL A 585 42.57 14.50 -26.99
CA VAL A 585 41.70 15.59 -27.44
C VAL A 585 40.27 15.21 -27.09
N ALA A 586 39.51 16.14 -26.52
CA ALA A 586 38.09 15.94 -26.22
C ALA A 586 37.24 16.50 -27.35
N CYS A 587 36.35 15.67 -27.92
CA CYS A 587 35.30 16.13 -28.81
C CYS A 587 34.00 16.28 -28.00
N LEU A 588 33.43 17.49 -27.99
CA LEU A 588 32.13 17.82 -27.42
C LEU A 588 31.07 17.80 -28.54
N THR A 589 29.90 17.22 -28.30
CA THR A 589 28.79 17.23 -29.28
C THR A 589 27.43 17.23 -28.60
N PHE A 590 26.48 17.98 -29.16
CA PHE A 590 25.10 18.09 -28.69
C PHE A 590 24.17 17.14 -29.45
N PHE A 591 23.13 16.63 -28.79
CA PHE A 591 22.20 15.66 -29.38
C PHE A 591 21.16 16.28 -30.32
N LYS A 592 20.67 17.48 -29.97
CA LYS A 592 19.74 18.26 -30.80
C LYS A 592 20.51 19.34 -31.56
N GLU A 593 19.97 19.78 -32.69
CA GLU A 593 20.48 20.95 -33.42
C GLU A 593 20.07 22.28 -32.77
N ARG A 594 18.97 22.31 -32.01
CA ARG A 594 18.46 23.50 -31.29
C ARG A 594 17.94 23.09 -29.91
N SER A 595 17.95 24.00 -28.94
CA SER A 595 17.47 23.70 -27.59
C SER A 595 15.93 23.54 -27.54
N GLY A 596 15.20 24.45 -28.20
CA GLY A 596 13.73 24.54 -28.17
C GLY A 596 13.16 25.42 -27.04
N VAL A 597 14.00 26.06 -26.22
CA VAL A 597 13.58 27.01 -25.18
C VAL A 597 13.01 28.30 -25.80
N VAL A 598 12.03 28.92 -25.13
CA VAL A 598 11.53 30.26 -25.45
C VAL A 598 11.37 31.03 -24.14
N CYS A 599 11.93 32.23 -24.06
CA CYS A 599 12.11 32.99 -22.83
C CYS A 599 11.04 34.06 -22.67
N GLN A 600 10.31 34.03 -21.56
CA GLN A 600 9.41 35.10 -21.16
C GLN A 600 10.17 36.28 -20.52
N SER A 601 11.23 35.97 -19.75
CA SER A 601 12.09 36.97 -19.12
C SER A 601 13.47 36.40 -18.79
N GLY A 602 14.50 37.25 -18.78
CA GLY A 602 15.89 36.79 -18.74
C GLY A 602 16.33 36.25 -20.09
N ARG A 603 17.50 35.58 -20.14
CA ARG A 603 18.05 34.96 -21.36
C ARG A 603 18.71 33.64 -21.02
N ALA A 604 18.63 32.67 -21.93
CA ALA A 604 19.26 31.37 -21.77
C ALA A 604 20.57 31.33 -22.59
N TYR A 605 21.70 31.13 -21.91
CA TYR A 605 23.02 31.09 -22.53
C TYR A 605 23.76 29.81 -22.21
N MET A 606 24.53 29.32 -23.18
CA MET A 606 25.58 28.34 -22.96
C MET A 606 26.94 29.00 -23.22
N ILE A 607 27.88 28.81 -22.29
CA ILE A 607 29.24 29.34 -22.38
C ILE A 607 30.21 28.16 -22.31
N ILE A 608 31.03 27.99 -23.35
CA ILE A 608 32.14 27.04 -23.37
C ILE A 608 33.42 27.82 -23.08
N GLN A 609 34.16 27.45 -22.04
CA GLN A 609 35.34 28.20 -21.60
C GLN A 609 36.57 27.30 -21.41
N GLU A 610 37.63 27.54 -22.18
CA GLU A 610 38.89 26.80 -22.03
C GLU A 610 39.70 27.30 -20.83
N GLN A 611 40.18 26.40 -19.95
CA GLN A 611 40.79 26.79 -18.68
C GLN A 611 42.15 27.47 -18.82
N GLN A 612 42.93 27.14 -19.87
CA GLN A 612 44.30 27.62 -20.01
C GLN A 612 44.38 28.98 -20.72
N THR A 613 43.60 29.17 -21.78
CA THR A 613 43.56 30.43 -22.55
C THR A 613 42.53 31.42 -22.00
N ARG A 614 41.53 30.94 -21.24
CA ARG A 614 40.31 31.67 -20.84
C ARG A 614 39.48 32.19 -22.01
N ALA A 615 39.65 31.62 -23.21
CA ALA A 615 38.74 31.88 -24.32
C ALA A 615 37.32 31.42 -23.94
N GLU A 616 36.32 32.26 -24.21
CA GLU A 616 34.90 32.02 -23.95
C GLU A 616 34.12 32.05 -25.28
N GLU A 617 33.46 30.95 -25.60
CA GLU A 617 32.47 30.88 -26.69
C GLU A 617 31.06 30.96 -26.07
N ILE A 618 30.29 31.99 -26.42
CA ILE A 618 28.96 32.24 -25.85
C ILE A 618 27.90 31.98 -26.94
N PHE A 619 26.92 31.14 -26.62
CA PHE A 619 25.81 30.75 -27.50
C PHE A 619 24.46 31.13 -26.87
N SER A 620 23.58 31.76 -27.65
CA SER A 620 22.21 32.11 -27.29
C SER A 620 21.28 30.92 -27.54
N LEU A 621 20.81 30.28 -26.46
CA LEU A 621 20.07 29.01 -26.56
C LEU A 621 18.66 29.15 -27.15
N GLU A 622 18.11 30.36 -27.22
CA GLU A 622 16.77 30.66 -27.71
C GLU A 622 16.71 30.78 -29.24
N GLU A 623 17.70 31.43 -29.85
CA GLU A 623 17.66 31.81 -31.27
C GLU A 623 18.65 30.98 -32.14
N GLU A 624 19.80 30.63 -31.58
CA GLU A 624 20.92 30.05 -32.33
C GLU A 624 20.81 28.51 -32.48
N VAL A 625 21.54 28.01 -33.48
CA VAL A 625 21.79 26.58 -33.64
C VAL A 625 22.89 26.17 -32.66
N LEU A 626 22.71 25.05 -31.96
CA LEU A 626 23.71 24.51 -31.04
C LEU A 626 25.03 24.24 -31.80
N PRO A 627 26.20 24.46 -31.16
CA PRO A 627 27.47 24.39 -31.85
C PRO A 627 27.73 23.01 -32.45
N LYS A 628 28.36 23.02 -33.63
CA LYS A 628 28.90 21.83 -34.29
C LYS A 628 29.96 21.16 -33.41
N PRO A 629 30.28 19.86 -33.63
CA PRO A 629 31.28 19.15 -32.84
C PRO A 629 32.60 19.93 -32.71
N SER A 630 33.00 20.26 -31.49
CA SER A 630 34.18 21.06 -31.19
C SER A 630 35.26 20.23 -30.47
N PHE A 631 36.53 20.49 -30.81
CA PHE A 631 37.67 19.71 -30.35
C PHE A 631 38.55 20.55 -29.42
N HIS A 632 38.71 20.08 -28.18
CA HIS A 632 39.40 20.78 -27.10
C HIS A 632 40.67 20.04 -26.70
N HIS A 633 41.80 20.74 -26.65
CA HIS A 633 43.10 20.19 -26.27
C HIS A 633 43.41 20.31 -24.77
N HIS A 634 42.71 21.22 -24.09
CA HIS A 634 42.85 21.48 -22.67
C HIS A 634 41.51 21.29 -21.95
N SER A 635 41.55 21.18 -20.62
CA SER A 635 40.34 21.12 -19.79
C SER A 635 39.48 22.37 -20.02
N PHE A 636 38.16 22.18 -20.09
CA PHE A 636 37.21 23.25 -20.40
C PHE A 636 35.95 23.15 -19.54
N TRP A 637 35.25 24.26 -19.42
CA TRP A 637 33.95 24.37 -18.78
C TRP A 637 32.85 24.42 -19.83
N VAL A 638 31.70 23.83 -19.50
CA VAL A 638 30.43 24.07 -20.17
C VAL A 638 29.49 24.62 -19.11
N ASN A 639 29.11 25.89 -19.22
CA ASN A 639 28.22 26.57 -18.29
C ASN A 639 26.88 26.82 -19.00
N ILE A 640 25.79 26.28 -18.47
CA ILE A 640 24.44 26.45 -19.02
C ILE A 640 23.62 27.26 -18.04
N SER A 641 22.97 28.30 -18.54
CA SER A 641 22.08 29.19 -17.79
C SER A 641 20.71 29.23 -18.45
N ASN A 642 19.66 29.26 -17.63
CA ASN A 642 18.28 29.30 -18.11
C ASN A 642 17.62 30.67 -17.88
N CYS A 643 16.71 31.03 -18.77
CA CYS A 643 15.77 32.13 -18.58
C CYS A 643 14.56 31.69 -17.72
N SER A 644 13.51 32.51 -17.67
CA SER A 644 12.17 32.06 -17.29
C SER A 644 11.45 31.57 -18.56
N PRO A 645 11.24 30.26 -18.74
CA PRO A 645 10.67 29.72 -19.98
C PRO A 645 9.16 29.98 -20.08
N MET A 646 8.64 30.09 -21.29
CA MET A 646 7.20 30.02 -21.54
C MET A 646 6.66 28.60 -21.30
N ASN A 647 5.37 28.48 -20.96
CA ASN A 647 4.71 27.19 -20.75
C ASN A 647 4.92 26.23 -21.95
N GLY A 648 5.47 25.04 -21.67
CA GLY A 648 5.76 24.02 -22.68
C GLY A 648 7.04 24.24 -23.51
N ARG A 649 7.81 25.30 -23.25
CA ARG A 649 9.08 25.62 -23.94
C ARG A 649 10.26 25.63 -22.97
N GLN A 650 10.41 24.52 -22.25
CA GLN A 650 11.41 24.33 -21.20
C GLN A 650 12.81 24.03 -21.78
N LEU A 651 13.87 24.26 -21.01
CA LEU A 651 15.25 23.99 -21.42
C LEU A 651 15.71 22.59 -21.01
N ASP A 652 15.92 21.70 -21.99
CA ASP A 652 16.54 20.39 -21.82
C ASP A 652 17.69 20.17 -22.83
N LEU A 653 18.91 20.00 -22.31
CA LEU A 653 20.12 19.80 -23.13
C LEU A 653 20.80 18.48 -22.77
N LEU A 654 21.02 17.67 -23.81
CA LEU A 654 21.78 16.41 -23.78
C LEU A 654 22.98 16.57 -24.71
N PHE A 655 24.16 16.26 -24.19
CA PHE A 655 25.42 16.30 -24.92
C PHE A 655 26.29 15.11 -24.53
N TRP A 656 27.35 14.85 -25.29
CA TRP A 656 28.36 13.88 -24.92
C TRP A 656 29.77 14.39 -25.18
N VAL A 657 30.72 13.77 -24.46
CA VAL A 657 32.15 13.98 -24.66
C VAL A 657 32.81 12.64 -25.00
N THR A 658 33.75 12.67 -25.95
CA THR A 658 34.64 11.55 -26.28
C THR A 658 36.09 11.99 -26.27
N LEU A 659 36.98 11.18 -25.68
CA LEU A 659 38.42 11.41 -25.74
C LEU A 659 39.05 10.56 -26.84
N THR A 660 39.83 11.19 -27.72
CA THR A 660 40.65 10.52 -28.73
C THR A 660 42.15 10.72 -28.42
N PRO A 661 43.03 9.77 -28.76
CA PRO A 661 44.48 9.97 -28.65
C PRO A 661 44.94 11.12 -29.55
N ARG A 662 45.85 11.96 -29.04
CA ARG A 662 46.46 13.01 -29.85
C ARG A 662 47.44 12.39 -30.84
N THR A 663 47.09 12.42 -32.13
CA THR A 663 47.99 12.03 -33.21
C THR A 663 49.13 13.04 -33.32
N THR A 664 50.33 12.66 -32.90
CA THR A 664 51.55 13.40 -33.24
C THR A 664 51.93 13.07 -34.69
N ASP A 665 51.94 14.06 -35.57
CA ASP A 665 52.30 13.89 -36.99
C ASP A 665 53.79 13.59 -37.19
N LEU A 666 54.18 12.36 -36.90
CA LEU A 666 55.50 11.82 -37.20
C LEU A 666 55.71 11.62 -38.72
N ALA A 667 54.61 11.57 -39.49
CA ALA A 667 54.60 11.40 -40.94
C ALA A 667 55.35 12.53 -41.67
N VAL A 668 55.26 13.78 -41.19
CA VAL A 668 55.89 14.95 -41.83
C VAL A 668 57.42 14.89 -41.71
N ILE A 669 57.95 14.41 -40.57
CA ILE A 669 59.40 14.33 -40.32
C ILE A 669 60.04 13.21 -41.17
N ILE A 670 59.34 12.09 -41.36
CA ILE A 670 59.84 10.96 -42.17
C ILE A 670 59.74 11.27 -43.68
N GLY A 671 58.69 11.99 -44.12
CA GLY A 671 58.52 12.38 -45.52
C GLY A 671 59.63 13.30 -46.04
N ALA A 672 60.08 14.27 -45.24
CA ALA A 672 61.12 15.22 -45.63
C ALA A 672 62.49 14.56 -45.87
N VAL A 673 62.85 13.53 -45.09
CA VAL A 673 64.12 12.80 -45.25
C VAL A 673 64.04 11.79 -46.42
N GLY A 674 62.87 11.18 -46.65
CA GLY A 674 62.66 10.23 -47.74
C GLY A 674 62.77 10.86 -49.14
N GLY A 675 62.26 12.08 -49.32
CA GLY A 675 62.28 12.76 -50.62
C GLY A 675 63.69 13.08 -51.14
N GLY A 676 64.61 13.52 -50.25
CA GLY A 676 65.98 13.84 -50.62
C GLY A 676 66.81 12.61 -51.03
N ALA A 677 66.61 11.48 -50.36
CA ALA A 677 67.35 10.25 -50.64
C ALA A 677 66.99 9.63 -52.00
N LEU A 678 65.69 9.64 -52.37
CA LEU A 678 65.21 9.07 -53.63
C LEU A 678 65.72 9.81 -54.87
N LEU A 679 65.80 11.15 -54.83
CA LEU A 679 66.36 11.95 -55.92
C LEU A 679 67.85 11.66 -56.16
N LEU A 680 68.63 11.53 -55.09
CA LEU A 680 70.05 11.17 -55.19
C LEU A 680 70.26 9.74 -55.73
N PHE A 681 69.40 8.78 -55.32
CA PHE A 681 69.45 7.42 -55.83
C PHE A 681 69.09 7.31 -57.32
N ALA A 682 68.08 8.06 -57.77
CA ALA A 682 67.67 8.10 -59.18
C ALA A 682 68.77 8.67 -60.09
N LEU A 683 69.41 9.77 -59.68
CA LEU A 683 70.56 10.36 -60.38
C LEU A 683 71.77 9.40 -60.44
N GLY A 684 72.05 8.68 -59.35
CA GLY A 684 73.10 7.65 -59.32
C GLY A 684 72.84 6.48 -60.28
N LEU A 685 71.60 5.97 -60.33
CA LEU A 685 71.24 4.85 -61.19
C LEU A 685 71.36 5.18 -62.69
N ILE A 686 70.97 6.39 -63.12
CA ILE A 686 71.09 6.83 -64.52
C ILE A 686 72.56 6.84 -64.98
N ILE A 687 73.50 7.18 -64.10
CA ILE A 687 74.94 7.19 -64.41
C ILE A 687 75.53 5.76 -64.44
N CYS A 688 75.01 4.84 -63.64
CA CYS A 688 75.52 3.46 -63.58
C CYS A 688 75.14 2.56 -64.78
N PHE A 689 74.01 2.79 -65.46
CA PHE A 689 73.53 1.87 -66.50
C PHE A 689 74.34 1.87 -67.81
N VAL A 690 75.32 2.76 -67.99
CA VAL A 690 76.13 2.85 -69.23
C VAL A 690 77.35 1.90 -69.25
N LYS A 691 77.73 1.23 -68.14
CA LYS A 691 78.94 0.36 -68.13
C LYS A 691 78.74 -1.09 -67.65
N LYS A 692 78.63 -1.96 -68.67
CA LYS A 692 79.17 -3.34 -68.78
C LYS A 692 78.60 -4.49 -67.92
N LYS A 693 77.95 -5.41 -68.64
CA LYS A 693 78.11 -6.89 -68.57
C LYS A 693 79.49 -7.36 -68.06
N LYS A 694 79.55 -8.38 -67.17
CA LYS A 694 79.67 -9.82 -67.55
C LYS A 694 79.55 -10.77 -66.34
N LYS A 695 79.36 -12.08 -66.63
CA LYS A 695 79.09 -13.23 -65.74
C LYS A 695 80.31 -13.70 -64.90
N VAL A 696 80.11 -14.48 -63.82
CA VAL A 696 80.29 -15.97 -63.75
C VAL A 696 79.98 -16.58 -62.35
N ASN A 697 79.46 -17.81 -62.37
CA ASN A 697 78.94 -18.68 -61.29
C ASN A 697 79.94 -19.37 -60.32
N LYS A 698 79.36 -20.01 -59.28
CA LYS A 698 79.75 -21.22 -58.47
C LYS A 698 80.43 -20.98 -57.09
N GLY A 699 79.85 -21.60 -56.04
CA GLY A 699 80.44 -21.82 -54.70
C GLY A 699 81.11 -23.22 -54.58
N PRO A 700 81.11 -23.96 -53.44
CA PRO A 700 80.52 -23.69 -52.10
C PRO A 700 81.34 -24.15 -50.85
N ALA A 701 80.72 -24.05 -49.65
CA ALA A 701 80.76 -25.00 -48.50
C ALA A 701 81.74 -24.87 -47.29
N VAL A 702 81.20 -25.25 -46.09
CA VAL A 702 81.81 -25.61 -44.77
C VAL A 702 82.55 -24.47 -44.01
N GLY A 703 82.52 -24.28 -42.67
CA GLY A 703 81.82 -24.90 -41.52
C GLY A 703 82.80 -25.21 -40.35
N ILE A 704 82.48 -24.90 -39.07
CA ILE A 704 83.08 -25.46 -37.81
C ILE A 704 82.35 -24.96 -36.52
N TYR A 705 82.45 -25.75 -35.44
CA TYR A 705 81.87 -25.65 -34.07
C TYR A 705 82.44 -24.49 -33.20
N ASN A 706 82.05 -24.16 -31.94
CA ASN A 706 81.39 -24.83 -30.80
C ASN A 706 80.90 -23.73 -29.79
N GLY A 707 80.04 -23.89 -28.76
CA GLY A 707 79.18 -24.99 -28.27
C GLY A 707 78.66 -24.76 -26.83
N ASN A 708 77.60 -25.49 -26.40
CA ASN A 708 77.19 -25.84 -25.00
C ASN A 708 76.66 -24.69 -24.05
N VAL A 709 75.77 -24.86 -23.05
CA VAL A 709 75.21 -26.02 -22.27
C VAL A 709 73.72 -25.78 -21.82
N ASN A 710 72.89 -26.85 -21.80
CA ASN A 710 71.64 -27.18 -21.03
C ASN A 710 70.85 -26.10 -20.23
N THR A 711 69.49 -26.08 -20.27
CA THR A 711 68.65 -27.04 -19.50
C THR A 711 67.18 -27.23 -19.98
N GLN A 712 66.85 -28.50 -20.26
CA GLN A 712 65.61 -29.30 -20.04
C GLN A 712 64.16 -28.74 -20.16
N VAL A 713 63.33 -29.55 -20.84
CA VAL A 713 61.85 -29.52 -21.03
C VAL A 713 61.17 -30.46 -20.00
N PRO A 714 59.82 -30.52 -19.79
CA PRO A 714 58.79 -31.04 -20.75
C PRO A 714 57.47 -30.20 -20.73
N GLN A 715 56.39 -30.43 -21.51
CA GLN A 715 56.08 -31.41 -22.56
C GLN A 715 55.04 -30.86 -23.58
N THR A 716 55.06 -31.47 -24.76
CA THR A 716 54.10 -31.46 -25.88
C THR A 716 52.59 -31.36 -25.58
N GLN A 717 51.85 -30.71 -26.49
CA GLN A 717 50.91 -31.42 -27.38
C GLN A 717 50.77 -30.70 -28.75
N LYS A 718 50.18 -31.40 -29.74
CA LYS A 718 50.41 -31.19 -31.19
C LYS A 718 49.18 -30.66 -31.96
N PHE A 719 49.45 -29.79 -32.94
CA PHE A 719 48.80 -29.65 -34.27
C PHE A 719 47.25 -29.65 -34.39
N GLN A 720 46.74 -28.65 -35.15
CA GLN A 720 46.34 -28.90 -36.55
C GLN A 720 46.54 -27.66 -37.46
N LYS A 721 46.72 -27.90 -38.76
CA LYS A 721 46.78 -26.92 -39.88
C LYS A 721 45.32 -26.50 -40.23
N ARG A 722 45.03 -25.37 -40.91
CA ARG A 722 45.28 -25.19 -42.36
C ARG A 722 44.78 -23.82 -42.87
N ARG A 723 45.57 -23.20 -43.75
CA ARG A 723 45.25 -22.13 -44.73
C ARG A 723 43.81 -22.13 -45.28
N LYS A 724 43.27 -20.94 -45.57
CA LYS A 724 43.29 -20.36 -46.94
C LYS A 724 42.93 -18.87 -47.00
N ASP A 725 43.60 -18.16 -47.91
CA ASP A 725 43.19 -16.87 -48.46
C ASP A 725 41.91 -17.00 -49.31
N ASN A 726 41.16 -15.91 -49.50
CA ASN A 726 41.11 -15.24 -50.81
C ASN A 726 40.41 -13.85 -50.77
N ASP A 727 40.90 -12.92 -51.59
CA ASP A 727 40.26 -11.63 -51.87
C ASP A 727 39.02 -11.74 -52.77
N SER A 728 38.13 -10.75 -52.66
CA SER A 728 37.28 -10.21 -53.75
C SER A 728 36.45 -9.03 -53.23
N HIS A 729 36.00 -8.03 -54.00
CA HIS A 729 36.53 -7.36 -55.21
C HIS A 729 35.54 -6.21 -55.52
N VAL A 730 36.02 -5.02 -55.91
CA VAL A 730 35.31 -4.07 -56.83
C VAL A 730 34.04 -3.40 -56.21
N TYR A 731 33.70 -2.11 -56.42
CA TYR A 731 33.98 -1.15 -57.49
C TYR A 731 34.78 0.09 -57.06
N ALA A 732 35.36 0.75 -58.07
CA ALA A 732 36.03 2.05 -58.01
C ALA A 732 35.39 3.00 -59.05
N VAL A 733 36.00 4.18 -59.23
CA VAL A 733 35.77 5.19 -60.30
C VAL A 733 34.38 5.89 -60.26
N ILE A 734 34.20 7.19 -60.57
CA ILE A 734 35.05 8.18 -61.28
C ILE A 734 35.15 9.53 -60.53
N ASP A 735 36.31 10.17 -60.66
CA ASP A 735 36.65 11.57 -60.36
C ASP A 735 36.79 12.32 -61.70
N ASP A 736 36.31 13.55 -61.83
CA ASP A 736 36.60 14.43 -62.98
C ASP A 736 36.21 15.90 -62.68
N THR A 737 37.20 16.75 -62.40
CA THR A 737 37.89 17.72 -63.31
C THR A 737 37.26 19.12 -63.38
N MET A 738 37.87 20.14 -62.76
CA MET A 738 38.92 21.06 -63.25
C MET A 738 38.37 22.33 -63.94
N VAL A 739 38.95 23.50 -63.59
CA VAL A 739 39.62 24.41 -64.54
C VAL A 739 40.43 25.49 -63.79
N TYR A 740 41.59 25.80 -64.38
CA TYR A 740 42.64 26.79 -64.07
C TYR A 740 42.19 28.19 -63.56
N GLY A 741 43.06 28.98 -62.91
CA GLY A 741 44.43 28.71 -62.49
C GLY A 741 45.32 29.97 -62.37
N HIS A 742 46.39 29.84 -61.58
CA HIS A 742 47.66 30.59 -61.63
C HIS A 742 47.65 32.12 -61.71
N LEU A 743 48.05 32.79 -60.62
CA LEU A 743 49.36 33.47 -60.51
C LEU A 743 49.43 34.31 -59.23
N LEU A 744 50.23 33.86 -58.25
CA LEU A 744 51.38 34.59 -57.70
C LEU A 744 51.99 33.77 -56.54
N GLN A 745 53.26 34.01 -56.28
CA GLN A 745 54.16 33.09 -55.58
C GLN A 745 54.92 33.82 -54.45
N ASP A 746 55.35 33.04 -53.46
CA ASP A 746 56.28 33.34 -52.36
C ASP A 746 55.83 34.16 -51.13
N SER A 747 55.83 33.44 -49.99
CA SER A 747 56.26 33.82 -48.63
C SER A 747 55.84 35.18 -48.01
N GLY A 748 55.22 35.26 -46.83
CA GLY A 748 54.73 34.22 -45.93
C GLY A 748 54.69 34.69 -44.47
N GLY A 749 53.52 34.61 -43.81
CA GLY A 749 53.44 34.61 -42.34
C GLY A 749 52.84 35.83 -41.62
N SER A 750 51.57 36.14 -41.90
CA SER A 750 50.60 36.76 -40.95
C SER A 750 50.87 38.17 -40.40
N PHE A 751 50.15 39.16 -40.94
CA PHE A 751 49.94 40.49 -40.36
C PHE A 751 48.45 40.67 -39.98
N ILE A 752 48.21 41.13 -38.74
CA ILE A 752 47.34 42.24 -38.31
C ILE A 752 45.89 42.36 -38.86
N GLN A 753 44.95 42.67 -37.92
CA GLN A 753 43.70 43.48 -37.99
C GLN A 753 43.34 44.18 -39.34
N PRO A 754 42.04 44.41 -39.68
CA PRO A 754 41.10 45.10 -38.77
C PRO A 754 39.58 44.82 -38.90
N GLU A 755 38.80 45.52 -38.07
CA GLU A 755 37.35 45.71 -38.17
C GLU A 755 37.02 47.21 -38.14
N VAL A 756 36.28 47.69 -39.15
CA VAL A 756 35.57 48.99 -39.27
C VAL A 756 34.41 48.67 -40.26
N ASP A 757 33.14 49.05 -40.08
CA ASP A 757 32.63 50.38 -39.75
C ASP A 757 31.29 50.40 -38.97
N THR A 758 30.96 51.61 -38.53
CA THR A 758 29.95 52.08 -37.59
C THR A 758 28.48 52.05 -38.03
N TYR A 759 27.57 52.15 -37.05
CA TYR A 759 26.43 53.09 -37.12
C TYR A 759 26.10 53.67 -35.73
N ARG A 760 25.62 54.93 -35.70
CA ARG A 760 25.36 55.71 -34.46
C ARG A 760 23.90 55.60 -33.95
N PRO A 761 23.65 55.86 -32.65
CA PRO A 761 22.32 55.71 -32.04
C PRO A 761 21.42 56.96 -32.19
N PHE A 762 20.12 56.74 -32.01
CA PHE A 762 19.07 57.79 -31.98
C PHE A 762 19.04 58.52 -30.63
N GLN A 763 18.74 59.82 -30.63
CA GLN A 763 18.62 60.66 -29.43
C GLN A 763 17.21 61.25 -29.33
N GLY A 764 16.57 61.07 -28.17
CA GLY A 764 15.29 61.68 -27.80
C GLY A 764 15.09 61.63 -26.28
N PRO A 765 14.40 62.61 -25.66
CA PRO A 765 14.35 62.72 -24.20
C PRO A 765 13.41 61.67 -23.58
N THR A 766 13.90 61.01 -22.54
CA THR A 766 13.11 60.09 -21.70
C THR A 766 12.27 60.89 -20.71
N GLY A 767 10.96 60.64 -20.65
CA GLY A 767 10.09 61.23 -19.62
C GLY A 767 9.97 60.32 -18.40
N ASP A 768 9.99 60.91 -17.20
CA ASP A 768 9.84 60.18 -15.95
C ASP A 768 8.36 59.81 -15.68
N CYS A 769 8.15 58.58 -15.20
CA CYS A 769 6.90 57.90 -14.81
C CYS A 769 6.06 57.19 -15.92
N PRO A 770 5.91 55.84 -15.84
CA PRO A 770 4.86 55.11 -16.55
C PRO A 770 3.49 55.20 -15.83
N PRO A 771 2.35 55.03 -16.54
CA PRO A 771 1.00 55.21 -15.99
C PRO A 771 0.53 54.05 -15.11
N SER A 772 -0.35 54.35 -14.14
CA SER A 772 -0.90 53.40 -13.16
C SER A 772 -2.26 52.79 -13.59
N PRO A 773 -2.53 51.50 -13.33
CA PRO A 773 -3.86 50.90 -13.52
C PRO A 773 -4.81 51.11 -12.30
N PRO A 774 -6.15 51.02 -12.50
CA PRO A 774 -7.16 51.34 -11.48
C PRO A 774 -7.48 50.20 -10.48
N PRO A 775 -8.15 50.48 -9.33
CA PRO A 775 -8.22 49.55 -8.20
C PRO A 775 -9.51 48.69 -8.07
N ILE A 776 -9.29 47.43 -7.67
CA ILE A 776 -9.94 46.66 -6.59
C ILE A 776 -11.48 46.61 -6.48
N PHE A 777 -12.02 45.38 -6.45
CA PHE A 777 -13.07 45.03 -5.48
C PHE A 777 -12.79 43.67 -4.81
N SER A 778 -12.82 43.66 -3.48
CA SER A 778 -12.81 42.47 -2.62
C SER A 778 -13.95 42.58 -1.60
N ARG A 779 -14.56 41.46 -1.20
CA ARG A 779 -15.59 41.43 -0.15
C ARG A 779 -15.05 40.77 1.11
N THR A 780 -15.19 41.46 2.23
CA THR A 780 -14.80 41.07 3.59
C THR A 780 -16.02 40.57 4.40
N PRO A 781 -15.83 39.89 5.55
CA PRO A 781 -16.91 39.22 6.31
C PRO A 781 -17.51 40.11 7.42
N THR A 782 -18.55 39.62 8.11
CA THR A 782 -19.22 40.35 9.23
C THR A 782 -19.51 39.44 10.44
N ALA A 783 -19.49 40.02 11.65
CA ALA A 783 -19.91 39.45 12.95
C ALA A 783 -20.33 40.62 13.89
N LYS A 784 -20.94 40.48 15.08
CA LYS A 784 -21.22 39.36 16.02
C LYS A 784 -22.63 39.55 16.64
N PHE A 785 -23.11 38.63 17.50
CA PHE A 785 -23.56 38.94 18.88
C PHE A 785 -23.74 37.64 19.72
N THR A 786 -23.90 37.75 21.05
CA THR A 786 -23.53 36.74 22.07
C THR A 786 -24.63 36.38 23.08
N ALA A 787 -24.61 35.15 23.63
CA ALA A 787 -25.13 34.74 24.95
C ALA A 787 -24.52 33.38 25.40
N ASP A 788 -24.54 33.07 26.71
CA ASP A 788 -23.62 32.10 27.37
C ASP A 788 -24.14 30.67 27.67
N GLU A 789 -23.22 29.68 27.60
CA GLU A 789 -23.00 28.48 28.47
C GLU A 789 -24.11 27.39 28.69
N PRO A 790 -23.82 26.08 28.96
CA PRO A 790 -22.58 25.26 28.87
C PRO A 790 -22.63 24.06 27.87
N VAL A 791 -21.49 23.38 27.73
CA VAL A 791 -21.20 22.23 26.84
C VAL A 791 -21.48 20.87 27.51
N PRO A 792 -21.78 19.81 26.73
CA PRO A 792 -21.18 18.50 26.99
C PRO A 792 -20.45 17.87 25.78
N SER A 793 -19.20 17.45 26.06
CA SER A 793 -18.37 16.40 25.43
C SER A 793 -18.72 15.83 24.04
N SER A 794 -17.76 16.04 23.13
CA SER A 794 -17.39 15.23 21.95
C SER A 794 -17.82 13.75 21.88
N SER A 795 -18.18 13.32 20.67
CA SER A 795 -18.07 11.92 20.18
C SER A 795 -17.40 11.88 18.79
N PRO A 796 -16.63 10.82 18.45
CA PRO A 796 -15.80 10.78 17.24
C PRO A 796 -16.52 10.23 15.99
N GLU A 797 -15.90 10.52 14.84
CA GLU A 797 -15.90 9.75 13.58
C GLU A 797 -17.24 9.24 13.01
N SER A 798 -17.73 9.98 12.01
CA SER A 798 -18.76 9.53 11.07
C SER A 798 -18.17 8.51 10.10
N GLU A 799 -18.49 7.23 10.25
CA GLU A 799 -18.24 6.22 9.20
C GLU A 799 -19.08 6.54 7.95
N SER A 800 -18.42 6.96 6.89
CA SER A 800 -19.03 7.18 5.58
C SER A 800 -19.08 5.87 4.77
N GLU A 801 -20.28 5.38 4.46
CA GLU A 801 -20.46 4.25 3.55
C GLU A 801 -20.06 4.62 2.10
N PRO A 802 -19.25 3.82 1.40
CA PRO A 802 -18.95 4.05 -0.02
C PRO A 802 -20.03 3.49 -0.95
N TYR A 803 -20.62 4.38 -1.76
CA TYR A 803 -21.26 4.13 -3.06
C TYR A 803 -22.22 2.93 -3.21
N THR A 804 -23.53 3.19 -3.09
CA THR A 804 -24.56 2.36 -3.74
C THR A 804 -24.73 2.81 -5.20
N PHE A 805 -24.58 1.90 -6.17
CA PHE A 805 -25.06 2.11 -7.54
C PHE A 805 -26.54 1.74 -7.66
N SER A 806 -27.39 2.71 -7.97
CA SER A 806 -28.76 2.49 -8.40
C SER A 806 -28.83 2.48 -9.93
N HIS A 807 -29.15 1.34 -10.54
CA HIS A 807 -29.48 1.30 -11.96
C HIS A 807 -30.85 1.97 -12.21
N PRO A 808 -30.96 2.90 -13.18
CA PRO A 808 -32.22 3.56 -13.49
C PRO A 808 -33.17 2.61 -14.24
N ASN A 809 -34.42 2.58 -13.80
CA ASN A 809 -35.50 1.87 -14.49
C ASN A 809 -35.77 2.54 -15.87
N LYS A 810 -35.92 1.75 -16.93
CA LYS A 810 -36.42 2.25 -18.23
C LYS A 810 -37.95 2.24 -18.23
N GLY A 811 -38.56 3.42 -18.35
CA GLY A 811 -40.02 3.58 -18.41
C GLY A 811 -40.44 4.98 -18.86
N GLU A 812 -40.61 5.13 -20.19
CA GLU A 812 -41.42 6.12 -20.94
C GLU A 812 -41.26 7.66 -20.82
N VAL A 813 -40.75 8.22 -21.94
CA VAL A 813 -41.29 9.35 -22.75
C VAL A 813 -41.42 10.77 -22.13
N GLY A 814 -40.73 11.76 -22.74
CA GLY A 814 -40.89 13.19 -22.39
C GLY A 814 -40.14 14.28 -23.22
N ILE A 815 -39.85 14.05 -24.50
CA ILE A 815 -39.52 15.01 -25.61
C ILE A 815 -38.99 16.43 -25.28
N ARG A 816 -37.73 16.73 -25.67
CA ARG A 816 -37.24 17.86 -26.53
C ARG A 816 -35.69 17.90 -26.58
N GLU A 817 -35.08 17.61 -27.73
CA GLU A 817 -34.57 18.57 -28.75
C GLU A 817 -33.38 19.46 -28.29
N THR A 818 -32.14 19.09 -28.66
CA THR A 818 -31.28 19.75 -29.69
C THR A 818 -29.84 19.17 -29.75
N ASP A 819 -29.64 18.22 -30.65
CA ASP A 819 -28.57 18.09 -31.68
C ASP A 819 -27.11 18.62 -31.55
N ILE A 820 -26.18 17.69 -31.91
CA ILE A 820 -24.91 17.86 -32.70
C ILE A 820 -23.61 18.36 -31.98
N PRO A 821 -22.42 17.71 -32.18
CA PRO A 821 -22.09 16.27 -32.23
C PRO A 821 -20.82 15.90 -31.38
N LEU A 822 -20.46 14.61 -31.27
CA LEU A 822 -19.12 14.18 -30.80
C LEU A 822 -18.48 13.16 -31.74
N LEU A 823 -17.14 13.17 -31.83
CA LEU A 823 -16.35 12.43 -32.81
C LEU A 823 -16.36 10.90 -32.60
N ASN A 824 -16.26 10.18 -33.72
CA ASN A 824 -16.09 8.74 -33.80
C ASN A 824 -14.87 8.21 -33.03
N THR A 825 -15.04 7.04 -32.40
CA THR A 825 -13.94 6.12 -32.07
C THR A 825 -14.26 4.76 -32.67
N GLN A 826 -13.30 4.17 -33.40
CA GLN A 826 -13.48 2.92 -34.14
C GLN A 826 -13.53 1.70 -33.22
N GLY A 827 -14.43 0.76 -33.51
CA GLY A 827 -14.40 -0.59 -32.93
C GLY A 827 -13.40 -1.50 -33.67
N PRO A 828 -12.86 -2.54 -33.01
CA PRO A 828 -11.93 -3.49 -33.64
C PRO A 828 -12.66 -4.46 -34.57
N VAL A 829 -11.95 -4.87 -35.63
CA VAL A 829 -12.40 -5.84 -36.64
C VAL A 829 -12.14 -7.26 -36.17
N GLU A 830 -13.10 -8.16 -36.37
CA GLU A 830 -12.93 -9.62 -36.20
C GLU A 830 -12.12 -10.20 -37.37
N THR A 831 -11.31 -11.22 -37.10
CA THR A 831 -10.59 -11.99 -38.13
C THR A 831 -11.02 -13.45 -38.06
N GLU A 832 -11.45 -14.02 -39.18
CA GLU A 832 -11.70 -15.46 -39.33
C GLU A 832 -10.37 -16.22 -39.48
N GLU A 833 -10.08 -17.13 -38.54
CA GLU A 833 -9.71 -18.55 -38.74
C GLU A 833 -9.55 -19.29 -37.39
#